data_AF-A0A109B9L2-F1
#
_entry.id   AF-A0A109B9L2-F1
#
_cell.length_a   1.000
_cell.length_b   1.000
_cell.length_c   1.000
_cell.angle_alpha   90.00
_cell.angle_beta   90.00
_cell.angle_gamma   90.00
#
_symmetry.space_group_name_H-M   'P 1'
#
loop_
_entity.id
_entity.type
_entity.pdbx_description
1 polymer ?
#
loop_
_entity_poly.entity_id
_entity_poly.type
_entity_poly.pdbx_seq_one_letter_code
_entity_poly.pdbx_strand_id
1 'polypeptide(L)'
;MDYRGPDLDLRTTRWSTASVEGAASSRRDTGQHAAGGHRLSTARSGPIWVDETLLACANHAYDVAEGYRAAEVSISHLLLAMTRVEDAADILEQRGIRVAALRRESAITVAGDPPTLAVDDAPRRAPELEDVLRLAAARASHFGRAASVDDIVLVLADIGADLPGSELVVRYVPRTRELRGTVPPLTLSQPQPQPAPQPPPPPVEKVVVQPQIDPALLKGLLDRVGELERGLVERIGSLETVIVRQPLPPPTDLSPLANRLAGLEAAIEAQGKREAERPLDADLAARLTAIENVITAKLSDVAAGRGHFVQLAEQLAERLTAIESAIASGANATSAVSAVRAFDTSLAPRFAAFASRLDGIEVGLKSLTEISSETSGARSPLDATLIDRVAARLASIEQALATESAERSSGITALADEITGVRSAVRLASQNSEQGRVALNAEVKQLAETFERLRIDLATAVERRQAEIAASLEHQRAALASGLDQHRGSLTNGLNQYRVDFATNLERVVDGLTHHRAELTSGFKGRFGDLERRIEANGVRLSEAQAAYNFELREVHDALVNIGTSQKTIASALDTWHDEGSTEIQLINGRISALHEGGMRVQSGLETLAGHVDALTQLLLEDRKRRGSFRRWLYGTDDWIRASWRRVTHPLLHWPRVSAWWRRQWYED
;
A
#
# COMPACT_ATOMS: atom_id res chain seq x y z
N MET A 1 13.32 12.30 -14.13
CA MET A 1 14.80 12.39 -14.07
C MET A 1 15.35 10.99 -14.24
N ASP A 2 16.67 10.81 -14.29
CA ASP A 2 17.30 9.48 -14.20
C ASP A 2 18.01 9.33 -12.84
N TYR A 3 18.26 8.09 -12.39
CA TYR A 3 18.98 7.81 -11.14
C TYR A 3 20.49 7.99 -11.33
N ARG A 4 21.17 8.56 -10.31
CA ARG A 4 22.62 8.84 -10.35
C ARG A 4 23.51 7.66 -10.02
N GLY A 5 23.04 6.72 -9.19
CA GLY A 5 23.81 5.55 -8.80
C GLY A 5 23.89 4.50 -9.94
N PRO A 6 25.01 3.75 -10.05
CA PRO A 6 25.26 2.86 -11.19
C PRO A 6 24.49 1.52 -11.14
N ASP A 7 23.62 1.31 -10.14
CA ASP A 7 23.21 -0.02 -9.68
C ASP A 7 21.70 -0.22 -9.40
N LEU A 8 20.89 0.84 -9.50
CA LEU A 8 19.42 0.76 -9.54
C LEU A 8 18.89 1.29 -10.88
N ASP A 9 18.15 0.45 -11.60
CA ASP A 9 17.32 0.89 -12.73
C ASP A 9 15.97 1.42 -12.20
N LEU A 10 15.99 2.65 -11.66
CA LEU A 10 14.78 3.37 -11.24
C LEU A 10 14.16 4.10 -12.44
N ARG A 11 12.88 3.86 -12.71
CA ARG A 11 12.17 4.48 -13.84
C ARG A 11 10.92 5.21 -13.38
N THR A 12 10.78 6.46 -13.81
CA THR A 12 9.54 7.22 -13.59
C THR A 12 8.51 6.93 -14.67
N THR A 13 7.27 6.68 -14.26
CA THR A 13 6.16 6.50 -15.19
C THR A 13 5.77 7.83 -15.84
N ARG A 14 6.48 8.22 -16.91
CA ARG A 14 5.88 9.05 -17.95
C ARG A 14 4.77 8.22 -18.62
N TRP A 15 3.55 8.36 -18.10
CA TRP A 15 2.33 7.79 -18.67
C TRP A 15 2.04 8.43 -20.04
N SER A 16 2.78 8.00 -21.06
CA SER A 16 2.33 8.09 -22.45
C SER A 16 1.42 6.90 -22.70
N THR A 17 0.20 7.17 -23.15
CA THR A 17 -0.90 6.21 -23.38
C THR A 17 -0.66 5.23 -24.56
N ALA A 18 0.60 4.90 -24.85
CA ALA A 18 1.05 4.20 -26.05
C ALA A 18 1.90 2.94 -25.77
N SER A 19 1.90 2.39 -24.55
CA SER A 19 2.70 1.20 -24.23
C SER A 19 2.07 0.27 -23.19
N VAL A 20 0.86 -0.21 -23.49
CA VAL A 20 0.30 -1.43 -22.87
C VAL A 20 0.51 -2.67 -23.77
N GLU A 21 0.84 -2.50 -25.06
CA GLU A 21 1.10 -3.62 -25.98
C GLU A 21 2.55 -4.19 -25.91
N GLY A 22 3.48 -3.50 -25.23
CA GLY A 22 4.90 -3.87 -25.23
C GLY A 22 5.31 -5.02 -24.30
N ALA A 23 4.51 -5.32 -23.27
CA ALA A 23 4.94 -6.22 -22.18
C ALA A 23 4.77 -7.73 -22.47
N ALA A 24 4.18 -8.11 -23.61
CA ALA A 24 3.84 -9.50 -23.94
C ALA A 24 4.77 -10.16 -24.98
N SER A 25 5.73 -9.43 -25.56
CA SER A 25 6.53 -9.93 -26.69
C SER A 25 8.04 -9.73 -26.52
N SER A 26 8.68 -10.64 -25.76
CA SER A 26 10.10 -10.93 -25.90
C SER A 26 10.41 -12.37 -25.50
N ARG A 27 10.15 -13.32 -26.41
CA ARG A 27 10.55 -14.73 -26.24
C ARG A 27 10.77 -15.48 -27.57
N ARG A 28 11.72 -14.98 -28.35
CA ARG A 28 12.46 -15.54 -29.53
C ARG A 28 13.56 -14.50 -29.79
N ASP A 29 14.86 -14.75 -29.93
CA ASP A 29 15.70 -15.96 -29.93
C ASP A 29 17.12 -15.52 -29.43
N THR A 30 18.20 -16.30 -29.29
CA THR A 30 18.61 -17.62 -29.81
C THR A 30 19.15 -18.53 -28.69
N GLY A 31 19.66 -19.72 -29.02
CA GLY A 31 20.32 -20.63 -28.07
C GLY A 31 21.85 -20.53 -28.03
N GLN A 32 22.44 -20.78 -26.85
CA GLN A 32 23.82 -21.23 -26.70
C GLN A 32 23.97 -22.12 -25.46
N HIS A 33 24.70 -23.23 -25.59
CA HIS A 33 24.97 -24.18 -24.51
C HIS A 33 26.23 -23.78 -23.74
N ALA A 34 26.13 -23.63 -22.42
CA ALA A 34 27.22 -23.78 -21.46
C ALA A 34 26.66 -24.21 -20.10
N ALA A 35 27.47 -24.92 -19.29
CA ALA A 35 26.99 -25.68 -18.14
C ALA A 35 27.13 -24.97 -16.79
N GLY A 36 26.27 -25.35 -15.83
CA GLY A 36 26.60 -25.42 -14.41
C GLY A 36 26.45 -24.17 -13.54
N GLY A 37 25.50 -24.22 -12.59
CA GLY A 37 25.55 -23.42 -11.35
C GLY A 37 24.72 -22.13 -11.29
N HIS A 38 24.15 -21.88 -10.10
CA HIS A 38 23.60 -20.59 -9.63
C HIS A 38 22.47 -19.90 -10.44
N ARG A 39 21.30 -20.54 -10.52
CA ARG A 39 20.03 -19.88 -10.91
C ARG A 39 19.20 -19.41 -9.70
N LEU A 40 19.59 -18.30 -9.07
CA LEU A 40 18.72 -17.55 -8.13
C LEU A 40 18.87 -16.02 -8.19
N SER A 41 19.88 -15.46 -8.88
CA SER A 41 20.17 -14.01 -8.82
C SER A 41 19.48 -13.17 -9.92
N THR A 42 19.24 -13.72 -11.12
CA THR A 42 18.82 -12.95 -12.30
C THR A 42 17.38 -12.42 -12.28
N ALA A 43 16.56 -12.81 -11.31
CA ALA A 43 15.22 -12.22 -11.12
C ALA A 43 15.25 -10.85 -10.39
N ARG A 44 16.37 -10.49 -9.75
CA ARG A 44 16.55 -9.21 -9.03
C ARG A 44 17.03 -8.04 -9.91
N SER A 45 16.97 -8.15 -11.24
CA SER A 45 17.51 -7.12 -12.16
C SER A 45 16.45 -6.45 -13.05
N GLY A 46 15.16 -6.55 -12.70
CA GLY A 46 14.09 -5.82 -13.39
C GLY A 46 14.02 -4.34 -12.94
N PRO A 47 13.61 -3.42 -13.82
CA PRO A 47 13.45 -2.00 -13.48
C PRO A 47 12.42 -1.80 -12.37
N ILE A 48 12.66 -0.83 -11.51
CA ILE A 48 11.78 -0.46 -10.39
C ILE A 48 11.04 0.81 -10.76
N TRP A 49 9.72 0.74 -10.82
CA TRP A 49 8.86 1.87 -11.15
C TRP A 49 8.61 2.74 -9.92
N VAL A 50 9.07 3.99 -9.95
CA VAL A 50 8.98 4.98 -8.87
C VAL A 50 8.30 6.26 -9.37
N ASP A 51 7.71 7.06 -8.47
CA ASP A 51 7.29 8.42 -8.82
C ASP A 51 8.48 9.40 -8.85
N GLU A 52 8.27 10.60 -9.40
CA GLU A 52 9.34 11.59 -9.57
C GLU A 52 9.86 12.11 -8.22
N THR A 53 9.00 12.17 -7.19
CA THR A 53 9.34 12.60 -5.82
C THR A 53 10.24 11.58 -5.12
N LEU A 54 9.93 10.28 -5.22
CA LEU A 54 10.75 9.20 -4.68
C LEU A 54 12.08 9.07 -5.45
N LEU A 55 12.08 9.29 -6.77
CA LEU A 55 13.33 9.37 -7.53
C LEU A 55 14.20 10.56 -7.08
N ALA A 56 13.60 11.74 -6.84
CA ALA A 56 14.32 12.89 -6.30
C ALA A 56 14.89 12.60 -4.90
N CYS A 57 14.14 11.88 -4.06
CA CYS A 57 14.64 11.39 -2.77
C CYS A 57 15.81 10.40 -2.93
N ALA A 58 15.73 9.46 -3.87
CA ALA A 58 16.80 8.49 -4.12
C ALA A 58 18.09 9.17 -4.62
N ASN A 59 17.97 10.14 -5.53
CA ASN A 59 19.10 10.95 -5.98
C ASN A 59 19.71 11.80 -4.84
N HIS A 60 18.88 12.42 -3.99
CA HIS A 60 19.40 13.16 -2.83
C HIS A 60 20.01 12.23 -1.76
N ALA A 61 19.51 11.00 -1.62
CA ALA A 61 20.11 9.98 -0.74
C ALA A 61 21.51 9.58 -1.21
N TYR A 62 21.69 9.42 -2.52
CA TYR A 62 23.00 9.19 -3.15
C TYR A 62 23.94 10.39 -2.91
N ASP A 63 23.49 11.62 -3.19
CA ASP A 63 24.28 12.84 -2.97
C ASP A 63 24.71 13.00 -1.49
N VAL A 64 23.86 12.58 -0.54
CA VAL A 64 24.18 12.56 0.90
C VAL A 64 25.21 11.47 1.20
N ALA A 65 25.06 10.25 0.70
CA ALA A 65 26.02 9.17 0.92
C ALA A 65 27.43 9.52 0.39
N GLU A 66 27.49 10.13 -0.81
CA GLU A 66 28.72 10.67 -1.39
C GLU A 66 29.34 11.75 -0.49
N GLY A 67 28.53 12.71 -0.02
CA GLY A 67 28.96 13.78 0.88
C GLY A 67 29.52 13.30 2.24
N TYR A 68 28.99 12.20 2.79
CA TYR A 68 29.49 11.57 4.02
C TYR A 68 30.58 10.50 3.78
N ARG A 69 30.90 10.17 2.52
CA ARG A 69 31.82 9.07 2.13
C ARG A 69 31.41 7.71 2.71
N ALA A 70 30.10 7.46 2.76
CA ALA A 70 29.57 6.15 3.02
C ALA A 70 29.86 5.23 1.82
N ALA A 71 30.24 3.98 2.06
CA ALA A 71 30.39 3.00 0.98
C ALA A 71 29.04 2.62 0.36
N GLU A 72 27.95 2.73 1.14
CA GLU A 72 26.62 2.29 0.74
C GLU A 72 25.51 3.32 1.04
N VAL A 73 24.63 3.53 0.07
CA VAL A 73 23.36 4.25 0.21
C VAL A 73 22.39 3.35 0.99
N SER A 74 22.33 3.56 2.29
CA SER A 74 21.45 2.81 3.22
C SER A 74 20.05 3.45 3.36
N ILE A 75 19.12 2.73 4.01
CA ILE A 75 17.76 3.22 4.30
C ILE A 75 17.80 4.56 5.08
N SER A 76 18.77 4.74 5.97
CA SER A 76 18.97 5.99 6.73
C SER A 76 19.25 7.20 5.83
N HIS A 77 19.97 7.01 4.72
CA HIS A 77 20.22 8.05 3.72
C HIS A 77 18.92 8.42 2.97
N LEU A 78 18.11 7.42 2.62
CA LEU A 78 16.79 7.65 2.00
C LEU A 78 15.84 8.39 2.95
N LEU A 79 15.77 8.01 4.22
CA LEU A 79 14.93 8.68 5.22
C LEU A 79 15.37 10.13 5.43
N LEU A 80 16.68 10.40 5.53
CA LEU A 80 17.20 11.76 5.62
C LEU A 80 16.83 12.58 4.37
N ALA A 81 16.89 11.98 3.17
CA ALA A 81 16.47 12.62 1.92
C ALA A 81 14.96 12.89 1.84
N MET A 82 14.10 11.94 2.22
CA MET A 82 12.65 12.13 2.30
C MET A 82 12.26 13.26 3.26
N THR A 83 13.05 13.51 4.31
CA THR A 83 12.83 14.68 5.18
C THR A 83 13.39 16.00 4.65
N ARG A 84 14.08 16.02 3.49
CA ARG A 84 14.69 17.22 2.89
C ARG A 84 14.02 17.67 1.59
N VAL A 85 13.49 16.75 0.80
CA VAL A 85 12.66 17.08 -0.37
C VAL A 85 11.29 17.54 0.13
N GLU A 86 10.85 18.74 -0.25
CA GLU A 86 9.65 19.40 0.29
C GLU A 86 8.38 18.54 0.07
N ASP A 87 8.11 18.10 -1.16
CA ASP A 87 6.99 17.21 -1.49
C ASP A 87 6.94 15.92 -0.65
N ALA A 88 8.12 15.35 -0.34
CA ALA A 88 8.22 14.13 0.46
C ALA A 88 8.03 14.39 1.96
N ALA A 89 8.49 15.54 2.45
CA ALA A 89 8.26 15.99 3.81
C ALA A 89 6.75 16.23 4.05
N ASP A 90 6.05 16.87 3.12
CA ASP A 90 4.60 17.08 3.20
C ASP A 90 3.82 15.75 3.30
N ILE A 91 4.21 14.73 2.52
CA ILE A 91 3.62 13.38 2.59
C ILE A 91 3.88 12.73 3.96
N LEU A 92 5.08 12.90 4.53
CA LEU A 92 5.41 12.40 5.87
C LEU A 92 4.57 13.10 6.96
N GLU A 93 4.40 14.42 6.88
CA GLU A 93 3.57 15.18 7.84
C GLU A 93 2.08 14.83 7.73
N GLN A 94 1.56 14.59 6.52
CA GLN A 94 0.21 14.07 6.31
C GLN A 94 -0.03 12.68 6.93
N ARG A 95 1.03 11.87 7.06
CA ARG A 95 1.01 10.59 7.80
C ARG A 95 1.25 10.76 9.31
N GLY A 96 1.34 11.99 9.81
CA GLY A 96 1.56 12.31 11.23
C GLY A 96 3.00 12.08 11.71
N ILE A 97 3.94 11.86 10.79
CA ILE A 97 5.36 11.65 11.12
C ILE A 97 5.99 13.01 11.39
N ARG A 98 6.67 13.15 12.54
CA ARG A 98 7.35 14.38 12.92
C ARG A 98 8.65 14.56 12.14
N VAL A 99 8.58 15.17 10.95
CA VAL A 99 9.72 15.36 10.03
C VAL A 99 10.96 15.95 10.73
N ALA A 100 10.80 16.97 11.57
CA ALA A 100 11.93 17.57 12.30
C ALA A 100 12.63 16.60 13.30
N ALA A 101 11.91 15.62 13.85
CA ALA A 101 12.46 14.60 14.73
C ALA A 101 13.11 13.47 13.93
N LEU A 102 12.43 12.95 12.90
CA LEU A 102 12.96 11.95 11.99
C LEU A 102 14.26 12.44 11.31
N ARG A 103 14.27 13.69 10.79
CA ARG A 103 15.46 14.32 10.20
C ARG A 103 16.64 14.34 11.17
N ARG A 104 16.39 14.59 12.46
CA ARG A 104 17.43 14.62 13.50
C ARG A 104 17.98 13.23 13.77
N GLU A 105 17.13 12.23 14.01
CA GLU A 105 17.62 10.87 14.29
C GLU A 105 18.29 10.25 13.05
N SER A 106 17.73 10.39 11.84
CA SER A 106 18.37 9.92 10.61
C SER A 106 19.72 10.59 10.35
N ALA A 107 19.87 11.89 10.63
CA ALA A 107 21.16 12.57 10.52
C ALA A 107 22.18 12.11 11.58
N ILE A 108 21.74 11.76 12.79
CA ILE A 108 22.61 11.17 13.83
C ILE A 108 23.08 9.77 13.39
N THR A 109 22.19 8.96 12.82
CA THR A 109 22.56 7.63 12.29
C THR A 109 23.56 7.75 11.14
N VAL A 110 23.29 8.59 10.12
CA VAL A 110 24.21 8.80 8.98
C VAL A 110 25.57 9.37 9.42
N ALA A 111 25.60 10.29 10.40
CA ALA A 111 26.86 10.81 10.94
C ALA A 111 27.59 9.82 11.88
N GLY A 112 26.93 8.75 12.30
CA GLY A 112 27.51 7.67 13.10
C GLY A 112 28.16 6.56 12.28
N ASP A 113 27.81 6.44 10.98
CA ASP A 113 28.47 5.51 10.07
C ASP A 113 29.92 5.98 9.79
N PRO A 114 30.93 5.11 9.95
CA PRO A 114 32.33 5.51 9.75
C PRO A 114 32.61 5.76 8.26
N PRO A 115 33.23 6.90 7.89
CA PRO A 115 33.57 7.20 6.51
C PRO A 115 34.57 6.16 5.99
N THR A 116 34.27 5.58 4.84
CA THR A 116 35.13 4.53 4.28
C THR A 116 36.34 5.14 3.58
N LEU A 117 37.51 4.51 3.78
CA LEU A 117 38.79 4.91 3.17
C LEU A 117 38.95 4.37 1.74
N ALA A 118 37.86 3.92 1.11
CA ALA A 118 37.87 3.45 -0.27
C ALA A 118 38.18 4.62 -1.21
N VAL A 119 39.12 4.41 -2.13
CA VAL A 119 39.57 5.43 -3.09
C VAL A 119 38.68 5.34 -4.32
N ASP A 120 37.98 6.44 -4.61
CA ASP A 120 37.24 6.75 -5.85
C ASP A 120 36.09 5.80 -6.28
N ASP A 121 35.67 4.85 -5.45
CA ASP A 121 34.47 4.02 -5.73
C ASP A 121 33.20 4.78 -5.31
N ALA A 122 32.28 4.99 -6.26
CA ALA A 122 30.99 5.62 -6.03
C ALA A 122 30.13 4.83 -5.01
N PRO A 123 29.32 5.50 -4.16
CA PRO A 123 28.52 4.81 -3.16
C PRO A 123 27.52 3.85 -3.83
N ARG A 124 27.61 2.58 -3.44
CA ARG A 124 26.75 1.50 -3.95
C ARG A 124 25.44 1.47 -3.17
N ARG A 125 24.41 0.80 -3.65
CA ARG A 125 23.17 0.59 -2.89
C ARG A 125 23.35 -0.46 -1.81
N ALA A 126 22.80 -0.21 -0.62
CA ALA A 126 22.58 -1.29 0.34
C ALA A 126 21.56 -2.30 -0.23
N PRO A 127 21.73 -3.62 -0.07
CA PRO A 127 20.78 -4.61 -0.56
C PRO A 127 19.39 -4.47 0.08
N GLU A 128 19.33 -4.05 1.35
CA GLU A 128 18.09 -3.79 2.09
C GLU A 128 17.29 -2.63 1.47
N LEU A 129 17.98 -1.61 0.95
CA LEU A 129 17.35 -0.48 0.27
C LEU A 129 16.68 -0.92 -1.03
N GLU A 130 17.32 -1.80 -1.81
CA GLU A 130 16.67 -2.39 -3.00
C GLU A 130 15.46 -3.23 -2.61
N ASP A 131 15.58 -4.11 -1.60
CA ASP A 131 14.49 -5.00 -1.22
C ASP A 131 13.26 -4.21 -0.71
N VAL A 132 13.48 -3.09 0.00
CA VAL A 132 12.41 -2.12 0.37
C VAL A 132 11.80 -1.43 -0.86
N LEU A 133 12.62 -0.91 -1.78
CA LEU A 133 12.15 -0.25 -3.01
C LEU A 133 11.36 -1.22 -3.91
N ARG A 134 11.81 -2.48 -4.03
CA ARG A 134 11.12 -3.55 -4.78
C ARG A 134 9.81 -3.94 -4.13
N LEU A 135 9.75 -4.05 -2.80
CA LEU A 135 8.52 -4.38 -2.09
C LEU A 135 7.50 -3.23 -2.16
N ALA A 136 7.95 -1.98 -2.10
CA ALA A 136 7.10 -0.81 -2.31
C ALA A 136 6.58 -0.75 -3.77
N ALA A 137 7.42 -1.03 -4.76
CA ALA A 137 6.99 -1.10 -6.16
C ALA A 137 6.04 -2.27 -6.45
N ALA A 138 6.22 -3.44 -5.81
CA ALA A 138 5.27 -4.54 -5.89
C ALA A 138 3.91 -4.15 -5.29
N ARG A 139 3.91 -3.52 -4.10
CA ARG A 139 2.70 -2.98 -3.45
C ARG A 139 1.98 -1.95 -4.33
N ALA A 140 2.72 -1.00 -4.88
CA ALA A 140 2.20 0.04 -5.77
C ALA A 140 1.63 -0.53 -7.08
N SER A 141 2.30 -1.53 -7.66
CA SER A 141 1.89 -2.23 -8.88
C SER A 141 0.55 -2.96 -8.71
N HIS A 142 0.24 -3.49 -7.53
CA HIS A 142 -1.09 -4.04 -7.23
C HIS A 142 -2.23 -3.02 -7.36
N PHE A 143 -1.94 -1.72 -7.23
CA PHE A 143 -2.88 -0.62 -7.44
C PHE A 143 -2.70 0.09 -8.79
N GLY A 144 -1.86 -0.45 -9.70
CA GLY A 144 -1.60 0.13 -11.01
C GLY A 144 -0.84 1.46 -10.99
N ARG A 145 -0.13 1.78 -9.90
CA ARG A 145 0.67 3.01 -9.73
C ARG A 145 2.16 2.70 -9.59
N ALA A 146 3.01 3.70 -9.83
CA ALA A 146 4.43 3.63 -9.48
C ALA A 146 4.63 3.76 -7.96
N ALA A 147 5.76 3.29 -7.43
CA ALA A 147 6.08 3.38 -6.01
C ALA A 147 6.21 4.83 -5.56
N SER A 148 5.50 5.18 -4.50
CA SER A 148 5.53 6.51 -3.90
C SER A 148 6.24 6.53 -2.55
N VAL A 149 6.58 7.73 -2.08
CA VAL A 149 7.07 8.00 -0.70
C VAL A 149 6.16 7.32 0.35
N ASP A 150 4.85 7.29 0.09
CA ASP A 150 3.84 6.64 0.94
C ASP A 150 3.99 5.11 0.99
N ASP A 151 4.24 4.46 -0.15
CA ASP A 151 4.44 3.01 -0.21
C ASP A 151 5.69 2.58 0.58
N ILE A 152 6.75 3.40 0.54
CA ILE A 152 7.99 3.18 1.31
C ILE A 152 7.72 3.28 2.82
N VAL A 153 7.00 4.31 3.28
CA VAL A 153 6.62 4.45 4.69
C VAL A 153 5.79 3.25 5.17
N LEU A 154 4.83 2.81 4.37
CA LEU A 154 4.00 1.64 4.67
C LEU A 154 4.82 0.35 4.73
N VAL A 155 5.77 0.15 3.80
CA VAL A 155 6.65 -1.02 3.79
C VAL A 155 7.61 -1.03 4.99
N LEU A 156 8.23 0.11 5.32
CA LEU A 156 9.10 0.22 6.51
C LEU A 156 8.32 0.01 7.82
N ALA A 157 7.06 0.43 7.88
CA ALA A 157 6.18 0.18 9.02
C ALA A 157 5.71 -1.30 9.11
N ASP A 158 5.47 -1.96 7.98
CA ASP A 158 5.07 -3.38 7.92
C ASP A 158 6.25 -4.34 8.20
N ILE A 159 7.50 -3.99 7.81
CA ILE A 159 8.72 -4.78 8.12
C ILE A 159 9.14 -4.63 9.59
N GLY A 160 8.83 -3.52 10.25
CA GLY A 160 9.10 -3.34 11.67
C GLY A 160 10.58 -3.06 11.99
N ALA A 161 11.11 -3.65 13.06
CA ALA A 161 12.47 -3.39 13.55
C ALA A 161 13.57 -4.26 12.89
N ASP A 162 13.21 -5.10 11.92
CA ASP A 162 14.11 -6.11 11.37
C ASP A 162 15.16 -5.56 10.39
N LEU A 163 15.11 -4.26 10.05
CA LEU A 163 16.07 -3.58 9.16
C LEU A 163 16.71 -2.35 9.83
N PRO A 164 17.99 -2.06 9.56
CA PRO A 164 18.63 -0.85 10.06
C PRO A 164 17.96 0.41 9.48
N GLY A 165 17.39 1.24 10.36
CA GLY A 165 16.72 2.49 10.03
C GLY A 165 15.20 2.43 9.96
N SER A 166 14.56 1.26 9.77
CA SER A 166 13.10 1.16 9.79
C SER A 166 12.51 1.40 11.20
N GLU A 167 13.27 1.12 12.25
CA GLU A 167 12.93 1.49 13.63
C GLU A 167 12.60 2.99 13.80
N LEU A 168 13.28 3.87 13.06
CA LEU A 168 13.05 5.32 13.13
C LEU A 168 11.64 5.66 12.63
N VAL A 169 11.18 5.01 11.56
CA VAL A 169 9.82 5.16 11.05
C VAL A 169 8.82 4.60 12.06
N VAL A 170 9.04 3.39 12.60
CA VAL A 170 8.16 2.76 13.60
C VAL A 170 8.05 3.58 14.90
N ARG A 171 9.10 4.32 15.27
CA ARG A 171 9.14 5.21 16.45
C ARG A 171 8.36 6.51 16.23
N TYR A 172 8.35 7.05 15.01
CA TYR A 172 7.75 8.36 14.70
C TYR A 172 6.42 8.31 13.94
N VAL A 173 6.02 7.18 13.38
CA VAL A 173 4.64 6.94 12.95
C VAL A 173 3.76 6.86 14.21
N PRO A 174 2.70 7.70 14.34
CA PRO A 174 1.76 7.56 15.43
C PRO A 174 1.11 6.18 15.36
N ARG A 175 1.16 5.42 16.47
CA ARG A 175 0.74 4.01 16.51
C ARG A 175 -0.75 3.83 16.12
N THR A 176 -1.03 3.63 14.84
CA THR A 176 -2.33 3.18 14.33
C THR A 176 -2.55 1.68 14.59
N ARG A 177 -2.28 1.24 15.83
CA ARG A 177 -2.54 -0.13 16.29
C ARG A 177 -4.00 -0.35 16.70
N GLU A 178 -4.78 0.72 16.83
CA GLU A 178 -6.19 0.69 17.23
C GLU A 178 -7.18 0.52 16.05
N LEU A 179 -6.68 0.51 14.80
CA LEU A 179 -7.48 0.32 13.58
C LEU A 179 -7.31 -1.05 12.90
N ARG A 180 -6.53 -1.97 13.50
CA ARG A 180 -6.55 -3.40 13.14
C ARG A 180 -7.02 -4.20 14.35
N GLY A 181 -7.95 -5.13 14.10
CA GLY A 181 -8.78 -5.75 15.13
C GLY A 181 -8.01 -6.39 16.29
N THR A 182 -8.58 -6.26 17.48
CA THR A 182 -8.12 -6.90 18.71
C THR A 182 -8.13 -8.42 18.60
N VAL A 183 -6.96 -9.03 18.38
CA VAL A 183 -6.70 -10.39 18.86
C VAL A 183 -6.22 -10.24 20.31
N PRO A 184 -6.97 -10.70 21.33
CA PRO A 184 -6.55 -10.57 22.71
C PRO A 184 -5.34 -11.48 22.99
N PRO A 185 -4.41 -11.06 23.88
CA PRO A 185 -3.30 -11.91 24.27
C PRO A 185 -3.79 -13.13 25.07
N LEU A 186 -3.23 -14.30 24.78
CA LEU A 186 -3.49 -15.53 25.54
C LEU A 186 -2.94 -15.42 26.96
N THR A 187 -3.77 -14.98 27.91
CA THR A 187 -3.47 -15.09 29.34
C THR A 187 -3.63 -16.55 29.79
N LEU A 188 -2.50 -17.22 29.98
CA LEU A 188 -2.43 -18.44 30.80
C LEU A 188 -2.83 -18.11 32.24
N SER A 189 -3.87 -18.79 32.76
CA SER A 189 -4.11 -19.17 34.18
C SER A 189 -5.60 -19.15 34.56
N GLN A 190 -5.96 -20.08 35.46
CA GLN A 190 -7.21 -20.16 36.25
C GLN A 190 -8.49 -20.74 35.58
N PRO A 191 -9.39 -21.39 36.36
CA PRO A 191 -9.60 -22.82 36.17
C PRO A 191 -11.04 -23.25 35.79
N GLN A 192 -11.16 -24.48 35.29
CA GLN A 192 -12.43 -25.10 34.90
C GLN A 192 -13.43 -25.26 36.06
N PRO A 193 -14.72 -24.96 35.83
CA PRO A 193 -15.85 -25.70 36.40
C PRO A 193 -16.10 -27.00 35.61
N GLN A 194 -16.50 -28.06 36.31
CA GLN A 194 -16.81 -29.36 35.70
C GLN A 194 -18.15 -29.36 34.92
N PRO A 195 -18.32 -30.22 33.90
CA PRO A 195 -19.54 -30.28 33.10
C PRO A 195 -20.67 -31.09 33.77
N ALA A 196 -21.91 -30.65 33.55
CA ALA A 196 -23.14 -31.40 33.85
C ALA A 196 -23.54 -32.33 32.68
N PRO A 197 -24.37 -33.39 32.90
CA PRO A 197 -24.48 -34.52 31.96
C PRO A 197 -25.33 -34.25 30.71
N GLN A 198 -24.99 -34.93 29.62
CA GLN A 198 -25.64 -34.86 28.31
C GLN A 198 -26.96 -35.65 28.23
N PRO A 199 -27.98 -35.15 27.49
CA PRO A 199 -29.05 -35.95 26.90
C PRO A 199 -28.64 -36.61 25.55
N PRO A 200 -29.37 -37.64 25.07
CA PRO A 200 -28.94 -38.50 23.95
C PRO A 200 -29.13 -37.89 22.53
N PRO A 201 -28.43 -38.43 21.50
CA PRO A 201 -28.36 -37.82 20.17
C PRO A 201 -29.48 -38.25 19.18
N PRO A 202 -30.00 -37.34 18.33
CA PRO A 202 -30.68 -37.64 17.07
C PRO A 202 -29.67 -37.90 15.92
N PRO A 203 -30.10 -38.37 14.73
CA PRO A 203 -29.31 -39.31 13.92
C PRO A 203 -28.28 -38.69 12.97
N VAL A 204 -27.35 -39.54 12.55
CA VAL A 204 -26.21 -39.30 11.66
C VAL A 204 -26.62 -38.61 10.35
N GLU A 205 -26.24 -37.35 10.20
CA GLU A 205 -26.18 -36.67 8.90
C GLU A 205 -24.91 -37.11 8.16
N LYS A 206 -25.05 -37.46 6.88
CA LYS A 206 -23.95 -38.05 6.10
C LYS A 206 -22.86 -37.03 5.83
N VAL A 207 -21.63 -37.34 6.25
CA VAL A 207 -20.42 -36.66 5.78
C VAL A 207 -20.31 -36.83 4.26
N VAL A 208 -20.72 -35.80 3.52
CA VAL A 208 -20.44 -35.70 2.07
C VAL A 208 -19.01 -35.20 1.93
N VAL A 209 -18.09 -36.13 1.69
CA VAL A 209 -16.71 -35.83 1.33
C VAL A 209 -16.70 -35.00 0.04
N GLN A 210 -16.11 -33.81 0.08
CA GLN A 210 -15.86 -33.01 -1.11
C GLN A 210 -14.90 -33.76 -2.04
N PRO A 211 -15.24 -34.01 -3.31
CA PRO A 211 -14.25 -34.41 -4.30
C PRO A 211 -13.46 -33.15 -4.70
N GLN A 212 -12.34 -32.90 -4.01
CA GLN A 212 -11.33 -32.02 -4.57
C GLN A 212 -10.80 -32.70 -5.84
N ILE A 213 -11.01 -32.06 -7.00
CA ILE A 213 -10.53 -32.59 -8.27
C ILE A 213 -9.01 -32.44 -8.29
N ASP A 214 -8.31 -33.55 -8.07
CA ASP A 214 -6.85 -33.57 -8.03
C ASP A 214 -6.25 -33.00 -9.34
N PRO A 215 -5.37 -31.99 -9.28
CA PRO A 215 -4.72 -31.45 -10.47
C PRO A 215 -3.83 -32.49 -11.18
N ALA A 216 -3.43 -33.56 -10.46
CA ALA A 216 -2.76 -34.73 -11.03
C ALA A 216 -3.65 -35.52 -12.00
N LEU A 217 -4.96 -35.60 -11.74
CA LEU A 217 -5.93 -36.30 -12.59
C LEU A 217 -6.15 -35.54 -13.91
N LEU A 218 -6.25 -34.21 -13.84
CA LEU A 218 -6.35 -33.36 -15.04
C LEU A 218 -5.11 -33.52 -15.93
N LYS A 219 -3.91 -33.49 -15.33
CA LYS A 219 -2.65 -33.70 -16.03
C LYS A 219 -2.58 -35.09 -16.69
N GLY A 220 -2.94 -36.15 -15.96
CA GLY A 220 -2.94 -37.51 -16.49
C GLY A 220 -3.92 -37.75 -17.65
N LEU A 221 -4.98 -36.93 -17.76
CA LEU A 221 -5.91 -36.96 -18.89
C LEU A 221 -5.28 -36.30 -20.13
N LEU A 222 -4.63 -35.14 -19.97
CA LEU A 222 -3.85 -34.48 -21.03
C LEU A 222 -2.70 -35.35 -21.55
N ASP A 223 -1.95 -35.99 -20.64
CA ASP A 223 -0.84 -36.89 -21.02
C ASP A 223 -1.34 -38.09 -21.86
N ARG A 224 -2.52 -38.64 -21.53
CA ARG A 224 -3.17 -39.73 -22.29
C ARG A 224 -3.65 -39.31 -23.67
N VAL A 225 -4.19 -38.10 -23.83
CA VAL A 225 -4.56 -37.58 -25.16
C VAL A 225 -3.31 -37.45 -26.04
N GLY A 226 -2.22 -36.92 -25.48
CA GLY A 226 -0.94 -36.83 -26.20
C GLY A 226 -0.28 -38.17 -26.53
N GLU A 227 -0.62 -39.26 -25.86
CA GLU A 227 -0.20 -40.62 -26.23
C GLU A 227 -1.05 -41.21 -27.37
N LEU A 228 -2.36 -40.97 -27.37
CA LEU A 228 -3.25 -41.39 -28.46
C LEU A 228 -2.91 -40.71 -29.79
N GLU A 229 -2.57 -39.42 -29.77
CA GLU A 229 -2.12 -38.70 -30.98
C GLU A 229 -0.83 -39.31 -31.55
N ARG A 230 0.16 -39.63 -30.71
CA ARG A 230 1.40 -40.30 -31.14
C ARG A 230 1.13 -41.69 -31.73
N GLY A 231 0.28 -42.50 -31.09
CA GLY A 231 -0.08 -43.84 -31.57
C GLY A 231 -0.83 -43.84 -32.91
N LEU A 232 -1.61 -42.79 -33.20
CA LEU A 232 -2.27 -42.61 -34.50
C LEU A 232 -1.27 -42.29 -35.62
N VAL A 233 -0.33 -41.37 -35.38
CA VAL A 233 0.72 -41.02 -36.36
C VAL A 233 1.60 -42.22 -36.70
N GLU A 234 1.99 -43.01 -35.69
CA GLU A 234 2.82 -44.21 -35.88
C GLU A 234 2.09 -45.31 -36.67
N ARG A 235 0.78 -45.50 -36.43
CA ARG A 235 -0.07 -46.41 -37.22
C ARG A 235 -0.18 -45.98 -38.69
N ILE A 236 -0.35 -44.70 -38.98
CA ILE A 236 -0.44 -44.19 -40.35
C ILE A 236 0.87 -44.44 -41.11
N GLY A 237 2.02 -44.12 -40.51
CA GLY A 237 3.33 -44.41 -41.12
C GLY A 237 3.58 -45.91 -41.35
N SER A 238 3.12 -46.78 -40.44
CA SER A 238 3.24 -48.24 -40.62
C SER A 238 2.42 -48.75 -41.82
N LEU A 239 1.21 -48.22 -42.04
CA LEU A 239 0.39 -48.60 -43.21
C LEU A 239 1.04 -48.16 -44.52
N GLU A 240 1.60 -46.95 -44.56
CA GLU A 240 2.29 -46.41 -45.74
C GLU A 240 3.50 -47.28 -46.14
N THR A 241 4.29 -47.76 -45.16
CA THR A 241 5.44 -48.65 -45.44
C THR A 241 5.05 -50.06 -45.89
N VAL A 242 3.85 -50.55 -45.56
CA VAL A 242 3.33 -51.85 -46.02
C VAL A 242 2.85 -51.77 -47.46
N ILE A 243 2.19 -50.67 -47.85
CA ILE A 243 1.66 -50.45 -49.20
C ILE A 243 2.78 -50.33 -50.24
N VAL A 244 3.89 -49.66 -49.89
CA VAL A 244 5.04 -49.45 -50.80
C VAL A 244 5.86 -50.73 -51.09
N ARG A 245 5.57 -51.87 -50.42
CA ARG A 245 6.41 -53.08 -50.47
C ARG A 245 5.83 -54.30 -51.21
N GLN A 246 4.69 -54.20 -51.89
CA GLN A 246 4.19 -55.30 -52.73
C GLN A 246 4.89 -55.35 -54.11
N PRO A 247 5.53 -56.47 -54.50
CA PRO A 247 6.16 -56.60 -55.81
C PRO A 247 5.20 -57.14 -56.88
N LEU A 248 5.19 -56.51 -58.05
CA LEU A 248 4.47 -56.97 -59.25
C LEU A 248 5.23 -58.14 -59.93
N PRO A 249 4.54 -59.18 -60.45
CA PRO A 249 5.19 -60.25 -61.21
C PRO A 249 5.52 -59.82 -62.67
N PRO A 250 6.62 -60.32 -63.27
CA PRO A 250 7.00 -59.98 -64.64
C PRO A 250 6.20 -60.75 -65.70
N PRO A 251 6.01 -60.19 -66.92
CA PRO A 251 5.25 -60.82 -67.99
C PRO A 251 6.01 -61.96 -68.70
N THR A 252 5.26 -62.96 -69.16
CA THR A 252 5.76 -64.18 -69.81
C THR A 252 6.18 -63.95 -71.27
N ASP A 253 7.34 -64.48 -71.66
CA ASP A 253 7.92 -64.31 -73.01
C ASP A 253 7.23 -65.21 -74.07
N LEU A 254 6.68 -64.59 -75.12
CA LEU A 254 5.96 -65.24 -76.22
C LEU A 254 6.83 -65.57 -77.46
N SER A 255 8.13 -65.31 -77.39
CA SER A 255 9.10 -65.59 -78.48
C SER A 255 9.03 -67.00 -79.12
N PRO A 256 8.66 -68.10 -78.43
CA PRO A 256 8.57 -69.42 -79.07
C PRO A 256 7.49 -69.56 -80.16
N LEU A 257 6.42 -68.76 -80.10
CA LEU A 257 5.29 -68.83 -81.05
C LEU A 257 5.61 -68.16 -82.39
N ALA A 258 6.30 -67.01 -82.35
CA ALA A 258 6.73 -66.29 -83.56
C ALA A 258 7.65 -67.15 -84.44
N ASN A 259 8.59 -67.88 -83.82
CA ASN A 259 9.53 -68.76 -84.53
C ASN A 259 8.85 -69.97 -85.21
N ARG A 260 7.73 -70.47 -84.68
CA ARG A 260 6.97 -71.56 -85.33
C ARG A 260 6.15 -71.08 -86.53
N LEU A 261 5.67 -69.83 -86.50
CA LEU A 261 4.94 -69.22 -87.62
C LEU A 261 5.86 -68.98 -88.83
N ALA A 262 7.04 -68.37 -88.62
CA ALA A 262 8.02 -68.15 -89.67
C ALA A 262 8.49 -69.47 -90.34
N GLY A 263 8.60 -70.56 -89.58
CA GLY A 263 8.95 -71.88 -90.11
C GLY A 263 7.87 -72.51 -91.00
N LEU A 264 6.58 -72.23 -90.74
CA LEU A 264 5.48 -72.70 -91.58
C LEU A 264 5.35 -71.88 -92.87
N GLU A 265 5.60 -70.58 -92.80
CA GLU A 265 5.54 -69.67 -93.95
C GLU A 265 6.61 -70.02 -95.00
N ALA A 266 7.85 -70.28 -94.56
CA ALA A 266 8.94 -70.75 -95.42
C ALA A 266 8.67 -72.14 -96.06
N ALA A 267 7.95 -73.03 -95.36
CA ALA A 267 7.58 -74.33 -95.91
C ALA A 267 6.53 -74.23 -97.03
N ILE A 268 5.64 -73.23 -96.97
CA ILE A 268 4.60 -73.01 -97.97
C ILE A 268 5.20 -72.39 -99.25
N GLU A 269 6.11 -71.42 -99.14
CA GLU A 269 6.81 -70.87 -100.31
C GLU A 269 7.67 -71.90 -101.06
N ALA A 270 8.31 -72.83 -100.31
CA ALA A 270 9.12 -73.90 -100.90
C ALA A 270 8.27 -74.91 -101.70
N GLN A 271 7.00 -75.11 -101.32
CA GLN A 271 6.07 -76.02 -101.99
C GLN A 271 5.57 -75.41 -103.33
N GLY A 272 5.20 -74.12 -103.32
CA GLY A 272 4.62 -73.44 -104.50
C GLY A 272 5.53 -73.36 -105.72
N LYS A 273 6.86 -73.36 -105.53
CA LYS A 273 7.84 -73.31 -106.64
C LYS A 273 8.04 -74.64 -107.39
N ARG A 274 7.45 -75.75 -106.94
CA ARG A 274 7.62 -77.08 -107.59
C ARG A 274 6.51 -77.52 -108.53
N GLU A 275 5.34 -76.88 -108.51
CA GLU A 275 4.17 -77.29 -109.32
C GLU A 275 3.92 -76.41 -110.57
N ALA A 276 4.82 -75.46 -110.88
CA ALA A 276 4.63 -74.42 -111.90
C ALA A 276 4.83 -74.85 -113.39
N GLU A 277 5.19 -76.11 -113.68
CA GLU A 277 5.47 -76.59 -115.04
C GLU A 277 4.57 -77.77 -115.47
N ARG A 278 3.29 -77.50 -115.71
CA ARG A 278 2.42 -78.28 -116.63
C ARG A 278 1.12 -77.53 -116.95
N PRO A 279 0.64 -77.53 -118.21
CA PRO A 279 -0.63 -76.91 -118.56
C PRO A 279 -1.78 -77.83 -118.13
N LEU A 280 -2.52 -77.43 -117.09
CA LEU A 280 -3.78 -78.04 -116.67
C LEU A 280 -4.93 -77.05 -116.92
N ASP A 281 -6.11 -77.60 -117.19
CA ASP A 281 -7.24 -76.87 -117.77
C ASP A 281 -7.62 -75.57 -117.05
N ALA A 282 -7.85 -74.53 -117.86
CA ALA A 282 -8.23 -73.21 -117.37
C ALA A 282 -9.50 -73.22 -116.50
N ASP A 283 -10.39 -74.19 -116.69
CA ASP A 283 -11.60 -74.37 -115.86
C ASP A 283 -11.27 -74.91 -114.45
N LEU A 284 -10.33 -75.86 -114.33
CA LEU A 284 -9.88 -76.35 -113.03
C LEU A 284 -9.11 -75.25 -112.28
N ALA A 285 -8.27 -74.48 -112.98
CA ALA A 285 -7.58 -73.31 -112.44
C ALA A 285 -8.57 -72.21 -112.01
N ALA A 286 -9.62 -71.92 -112.80
CA ALA A 286 -10.67 -70.99 -112.43
C ALA A 286 -11.47 -71.45 -111.19
N ARG A 287 -11.78 -72.75 -111.10
CA ARG A 287 -12.47 -73.34 -109.94
C ARG A 287 -11.60 -73.34 -108.68
N LEU A 288 -10.31 -73.65 -108.79
CA LEU A 288 -9.36 -73.56 -107.67
C LEU A 288 -9.19 -72.11 -107.21
N THR A 289 -9.00 -71.15 -108.12
CA THR A 289 -8.95 -69.73 -107.74
C THR A 289 -10.26 -69.21 -107.17
N ALA A 290 -11.42 -69.71 -107.58
CA ALA A 290 -12.70 -69.39 -106.95
C ALA A 290 -12.78 -69.92 -105.50
N ILE A 291 -12.36 -71.16 -105.26
CA ILE A 291 -12.29 -71.76 -103.92
C ILE A 291 -11.25 -71.02 -103.07
N GLU A 292 -10.07 -70.69 -103.61
CA GLU A 292 -9.05 -69.90 -102.91
C GLU A 292 -9.53 -68.48 -102.60
N ASN A 293 -10.29 -67.82 -103.48
CA ASN A 293 -10.90 -66.51 -103.22
C ASN A 293 -11.95 -66.58 -102.10
N VAL A 294 -12.76 -67.65 -102.05
CA VAL A 294 -13.72 -67.86 -100.95
C VAL A 294 -12.99 -68.16 -99.63
N ILE A 295 -11.97 -69.03 -99.66
CA ILE A 295 -11.18 -69.38 -98.47
C ILE A 295 -10.37 -68.19 -97.95
N THR A 296 -9.74 -67.40 -98.83
CA THR A 296 -9.00 -66.19 -98.44
C THR A 296 -9.93 -65.09 -97.94
N ALA A 297 -11.11 -64.90 -98.54
CA ALA A 297 -12.13 -63.98 -98.01
C ALA A 297 -12.59 -64.40 -96.60
N LYS A 298 -12.83 -65.70 -96.36
CA LYS A 298 -13.22 -66.23 -95.05
C LYS A 298 -12.08 -66.21 -94.03
N LEU A 299 -10.84 -66.48 -94.42
CA LEU A 299 -9.67 -66.33 -93.58
C LEU A 299 -9.39 -64.85 -93.24
N SER A 300 -9.65 -63.93 -94.18
CA SER A 300 -9.61 -62.49 -93.94
C SER A 300 -10.69 -62.05 -92.94
N ASP A 301 -11.92 -62.56 -93.05
CA ASP A 301 -12.99 -62.35 -92.06
C ASP A 301 -12.59 -62.85 -90.65
N VAL A 302 -11.96 -64.03 -90.57
CA VAL A 302 -11.46 -64.61 -89.30
C VAL A 302 -10.25 -63.85 -88.76
N ALA A 303 -9.35 -63.38 -89.60
CA ALA A 303 -8.22 -62.52 -89.21
C ALA A 303 -8.69 -61.15 -88.72
N ALA A 304 -9.65 -60.53 -89.41
CA ALA A 304 -10.32 -59.31 -88.94
C ALA A 304 -11.07 -59.56 -87.62
N GLY A 305 -11.69 -60.73 -87.43
CA GLY A 305 -12.27 -61.16 -86.16
C GLY A 305 -11.24 -61.22 -85.03
N ARG A 306 -10.05 -61.79 -85.28
CA ARG A 306 -8.93 -61.81 -84.32
C ARG A 306 -8.42 -60.42 -83.99
N GLY A 307 -8.27 -59.53 -84.98
CA GLY A 307 -7.89 -58.13 -84.75
C GLY A 307 -8.86 -57.39 -83.81
N HIS A 308 -10.17 -57.57 -84.01
CA HIS A 308 -11.18 -57.03 -83.10
C HIS A 308 -11.09 -57.64 -81.70
N PHE A 309 -10.79 -58.94 -81.57
CA PHE A 309 -10.68 -59.63 -80.28
C PHE A 309 -9.48 -59.14 -79.46
N VAL A 310 -8.32 -58.95 -80.09
CA VAL A 310 -7.13 -58.34 -79.46
C VAL A 310 -7.43 -56.91 -78.99
N GLN A 311 -8.06 -56.10 -79.85
CA GLN A 311 -8.44 -54.74 -79.50
C GLN A 311 -9.48 -54.67 -78.37
N LEU A 312 -10.34 -55.69 -78.24
CA LEU A 312 -11.29 -55.84 -77.14
C LEU A 312 -10.58 -56.24 -75.83
N ALA A 313 -9.58 -57.13 -75.90
CA ALA A 313 -8.76 -57.52 -74.76
C ALA A 313 -7.89 -56.37 -74.22
N GLU A 314 -7.36 -55.53 -75.10
CA GLU A 314 -6.59 -54.33 -74.74
C GLU A 314 -7.50 -53.27 -74.07
N GLN A 315 -8.70 -53.02 -74.63
CA GLN A 315 -9.73 -52.18 -73.99
C GLN A 315 -10.22 -52.73 -72.65
N LEU A 316 -10.24 -54.06 -72.47
CA LEU A 316 -10.54 -54.73 -71.20
C LEU A 316 -9.47 -54.41 -70.14
N ALA A 317 -8.18 -54.57 -70.49
CA ALA A 317 -7.07 -54.31 -69.58
C ALA A 317 -6.98 -52.84 -69.15
N GLU A 318 -7.15 -51.90 -70.09
CA GLU A 318 -7.16 -50.45 -69.81
C GLU A 318 -8.36 -50.05 -68.92
N ARG A 319 -9.51 -50.73 -69.06
CA ARG A 319 -10.69 -50.49 -68.22
C ARG A 319 -10.59 -51.13 -66.83
N LEU A 320 -9.96 -52.30 -66.70
CA LEU A 320 -9.72 -52.95 -65.41
C LEU A 320 -8.75 -52.12 -64.55
N THR A 321 -7.61 -51.71 -65.12
CA THR A 321 -6.66 -50.82 -64.44
C THR A 321 -7.26 -49.47 -64.04
N ALA A 322 -8.16 -48.90 -64.87
CA ALA A 322 -8.94 -47.72 -64.49
C ALA A 322 -9.89 -47.97 -63.30
N ILE A 323 -10.52 -49.15 -63.21
CA ILE A 323 -11.37 -49.54 -62.06
C ILE A 323 -10.52 -49.73 -60.79
N GLU A 324 -9.37 -50.39 -60.90
CA GLU A 324 -8.43 -50.58 -59.77
C GLU A 324 -7.94 -49.24 -59.21
N SER A 325 -7.55 -48.29 -60.06
CA SER A 325 -7.13 -46.95 -59.61
C SER A 325 -8.27 -46.14 -58.95
N ALA A 326 -9.52 -46.30 -59.40
CA ALA A 326 -10.68 -45.68 -58.78
C ALA A 326 -11.01 -46.29 -57.39
N ILE A 327 -10.76 -47.58 -57.21
CA ILE A 327 -10.89 -48.26 -55.90
C ILE A 327 -9.76 -47.81 -54.96
N ALA A 328 -8.52 -47.75 -55.45
CA ALA A 328 -7.35 -47.32 -54.66
C ALA A 328 -7.45 -45.86 -54.18
N SER A 329 -8.11 -44.99 -54.95
CA SER A 329 -8.34 -43.58 -54.58
C SER A 329 -9.54 -43.34 -53.65
N GLY A 330 -10.24 -44.40 -53.21
CA GLY A 330 -11.36 -44.28 -52.26
C GLY A 330 -12.62 -43.65 -52.85
N ALA A 331 -12.78 -43.63 -54.17
CA ALA A 331 -14.02 -43.15 -54.80
C ALA A 331 -15.20 -44.06 -54.41
N ASN A 332 -16.37 -43.44 -54.14
CA ASN A 332 -17.56 -44.12 -53.62
C ASN A 332 -17.88 -45.42 -54.38
N ALA A 333 -18.13 -46.53 -53.66
CA ALA A 333 -18.40 -47.84 -54.26
C ALA A 333 -19.52 -47.84 -55.31
N THR A 334 -20.46 -46.88 -55.24
CA THR A 334 -21.49 -46.62 -56.26
C THR A 334 -20.95 -46.22 -57.63
N SER A 335 -19.79 -45.55 -57.75
CA SER A 335 -19.17 -45.25 -59.05
C SER A 335 -18.47 -46.47 -59.64
N ALA A 336 -17.83 -47.31 -58.81
CA ALA A 336 -17.25 -48.57 -59.26
C ALA A 336 -18.34 -49.55 -59.77
N VAL A 337 -19.44 -49.69 -59.01
CA VAL A 337 -20.58 -50.54 -59.41
C VAL A 337 -21.27 -50.03 -60.68
N SER A 338 -21.42 -48.71 -60.86
CA SER A 338 -22.02 -48.17 -62.09
C SER A 338 -21.09 -48.29 -63.31
N ALA A 339 -19.76 -48.15 -63.13
CA ALA A 339 -18.77 -48.41 -64.18
C ALA A 339 -18.79 -49.88 -64.62
N VAL A 340 -18.79 -50.84 -63.69
CA VAL A 340 -18.90 -52.28 -63.98
C VAL A 340 -20.22 -52.61 -64.71
N ARG A 341 -21.34 -51.99 -64.31
CA ARG A 341 -22.64 -52.24 -64.95
C ARG A 341 -22.72 -51.66 -66.38
N ALA A 342 -22.17 -50.47 -66.59
CA ALA A 342 -22.05 -49.88 -67.93
C ALA A 342 -21.16 -50.73 -68.83
N PHE A 343 -20.09 -51.30 -68.28
CA PHE A 343 -19.18 -52.20 -68.99
C PHE A 343 -19.88 -53.49 -69.44
N ASP A 344 -20.58 -54.18 -68.52
CA ASP A 344 -21.35 -55.41 -68.80
C ASP A 344 -22.39 -55.17 -69.93
N THR A 345 -23.08 -54.03 -69.87
CA THR A 345 -24.07 -53.61 -70.88
C THR A 345 -23.44 -53.36 -72.26
N SER A 346 -22.16 -52.95 -72.32
CA SER A 346 -21.44 -52.68 -73.57
C SER A 346 -20.87 -53.94 -74.25
N LEU A 347 -20.57 -54.98 -73.46
CA LEU A 347 -20.02 -56.24 -73.95
C LEU A 347 -21.07 -57.15 -74.58
N ALA A 348 -22.24 -57.28 -73.95
CA ALA A 348 -23.31 -58.18 -74.38
C ALA A 348 -23.66 -58.10 -75.89
N PRO A 349 -23.91 -56.92 -76.50
CA PRO A 349 -24.22 -56.84 -77.94
C PRO A 349 -23.02 -57.17 -78.84
N ARG A 350 -21.78 -56.95 -78.38
CA ARG A 350 -20.55 -57.28 -79.13
C ARG A 350 -20.35 -58.80 -79.21
N PHE A 351 -20.56 -59.52 -78.10
CA PHE A 351 -20.51 -60.99 -78.11
C PHE A 351 -21.64 -61.60 -78.94
N ALA A 352 -22.87 -61.05 -78.89
CA ALA A 352 -23.98 -61.51 -79.72
C ALA A 352 -23.70 -61.32 -81.23
N ALA A 353 -23.15 -60.17 -81.64
CA ALA A 353 -22.74 -59.94 -83.03
C ALA A 353 -21.62 -60.88 -83.48
N PHE A 354 -20.68 -61.23 -82.60
CA PHE A 354 -19.63 -62.19 -82.90
C PHE A 354 -20.15 -63.63 -83.04
N ALA A 355 -21.05 -64.06 -82.16
CA ALA A 355 -21.70 -65.38 -82.26
C ALA A 355 -22.45 -65.53 -83.60
N SER A 356 -23.21 -64.51 -84.01
CA SER A 356 -23.90 -64.51 -85.32
C SER A 356 -22.94 -64.61 -86.52
N ARG A 357 -21.72 -64.06 -86.42
CA ARG A 357 -20.69 -64.23 -87.47
C ARG A 357 -20.10 -65.65 -87.49
N LEU A 358 -19.99 -66.31 -86.33
CA LEU A 358 -19.56 -67.72 -86.27
C LEU A 358 -20.62 -68.67 -86.85
N ASP A 359 -21.91 -68.48 -86.52
CA ASP A 359 -23.01 -69.24 -87.16
C ASP A 359 -22.97 -69.10 -88.69
N GLY A 360 -22.73 -67.88 -89.19
CA GLY A 360 -22.58 -67.61 -90.62
C GLY A 360 -21.36 -68.26 -91.28
N ILE A 361 -20.30 -68.56 -90.50
CA ILE A 361 -19.14 -69.34 -90.97
C ILE A 361 -19.48 -70.84 -90.96
N GLU A 362 -20.15 -71.34 -89.92
CA GLU A 362 -20.57 -72.75 -89.83
C GLU A 362 -21.55 -73.12 -90.97
N VAL A 363 -22.53 -72.26 -91.26
CA VAL A 363 -23.44 -72.42 -92.41
C VAL A 363 -22.67 -72.41 -93.74
N GLY A 364 -21.66 -71.54 -93.87
CA GLY A 364 -20.80 -71.49 -95.06
C GLY A 364 -19.92 -72.73 -95.24
N LEU A 365 -19.45 -73.35 -94.16
CA LEU A 365 -18.73 -74.63 -94.20
C LEU A 365 -19.67 -75.78 -94.56
N LYS A 366 -20.90 -75.78 -94.05
CA LYS A 366 -21.93 -76.78 -94.41
C LYS A 366 -22.27 -76.74 -95.91
N SER A 367 -22.43 -75.55 -96.49
CA SER A 367 -22.68 -75.43 -97.94
C SER A 367 -21.47 -75.87 -98.78
N LEU A 368 -20.24 -75.64 -98.32
CA LEU A 368 -19.03 -76.19 -98.94
C LEU A 368 -18.99 -77.72 -98.89
N THR A 369 -19.44 -78.35 -97.80
CA THR A 369 -19.56 -79.82 -97.73
C THR A 369 -20.67 -80.38 -98.62
N GLU A 370 -21.79 -79.66 -98.79
CA GLU A 370 -22.84 -80.05 -99.76
C GLU A 370 -22.31 -79.99 -101.21
N ILE A 371 -21.66 -78.89 -101.60
CA ILE A 371 -21.03 -78.74 -102.93
C ILE A 371 -19.95 -79.83 -103.18
N SER A 372 -19.18 -80.18 -102.15
CA SER A 372 -18.22 -81.30 -102.22
C SER A 372 -18.90 -82.66 -102.41
N SER A 373 -20.12 -82.83 -101.91
CA SER A 373 -20.86 -84.09 -102.06
C SER A 373 -21.46 -84.25 -103.47
N GLU A 374 -21.97 -83.16 -104.06
CA GLU A 374 -22.51 -83.14 -105.43
C GLU A 374 -21.45 -83.42 -106.51
N THR A 375 -20.19 -83.03 -106.27
CA THR A 375 -19.08 -83.28 -107.20
C THR A 375 -18.58 -84.73 -107.22
N SER A 376 -19.04 -85.61 -106.31
CA SER A 376 -18.59 -87.01 -106.23
C SER A 376 -19.08 -87.93 -107.37
N GLY A 377 -19.94 -87.43 -108.28
CA GLY A 377 -20.61 -88.22 -109.32
C GLY A 377 -19.79 -88.56 -110.57
N ALA A 378 -18.66 -87.90 -110.83
CA ALA A 378 -17.90 -88.05 -112.08
C ALA A 378 -16.48 -88.61 -111.83
N ARG A 379 -16.31 -89.93 -111.89
CA ARG A 379 -15.03 -90.58 -111.56
C ARG A 379 -13.97 -90.43 -112.66
N SER A 380 -12.91 -89.67 -112.37
CA SER A 380 -11.63 -89.71 -113.07
C SER A 380 -10.50 -90.07 -112.09
N PRO A 381 -9.49 -90.90 -112.45
CA PRO A 381 -8.47 -91.37 -111.50
C PRO A 381 -7.50 -90.28 -110.99
N LEU A 382 -7.60 -89.04 -111.48
CA LEU A 382 -6.83 -87.90 -110.97
C LEU A 382 -7.48 -87.22 -109.75
N ASP A 383 -8.77 -87.43 -109.48
CA ASP A 383 -9.46 -86.78 -108.35
C ASP A 383 -9.01 -87.30 -106.99
N ALA A 384 -8.61 -88.57 -106.88
CA ALA A 384 -8.31 -89.21 -105.59
C ALA A 384 -7.21 -88.48 -104.81
N THR A 385 -6.14 -88.01 -105.47
CA THR A 385 -5.03 -87.33 -104.81
C THR A 385 -5.35 -85.89 -104.41
N LEU A 386 -6.28 -85.23 -105.13
CA LEU A 386 -6.81 -83.92 -104.74
C LEU A 386 -7.80 -84.05 -103.58
N ILE A 387 -8.66 -85.07 -103.58
CA ILE A 387 -9.57 -85.39 -102.48
C ILE A 387 -8.77 -85.67 -101.21
N ASP A 388 -7.72 -86.50 -101.26
CA ASP A 388 -6.84 -86.76 -100.11
C ASP A 388 -6.11 -85.50 -99.62
N ARG A 389 -5.63 -84.64 -100.53
CA ARG A 389 -4.93 -83.39 -100.18
C ARG A 389 -5.89 -82.35 -99.57
N VAL A 390 -7.14 -82.28 -100.04
CA VAL A 390 -8.21 -81.44 -99.46
C VAL A 390 -8.66 -82.00 -98.12
N ALA A 391 -8.85 -83.31 -97.98
CA ALA A 391 -9.19 -83.96 -96.72
C ALA A 391 -8.11 -83.75 -95.64
N ALA A 392 -6.82 -83.86 -96.00
CA ALA A 392 -5.71 -83.56 -95.08
C ALA A 392 -5.68 -82.07 -94.67
N ARG A 393 -5.99 -81.14 -95.58
CA ARG A 393 -6.12 -79.71 -95.27
C ARG A 393 -7.31 -79.44 -94.35
N LEU A 394 -8.47 -80.07 -94.60
CA LEU A 394 -9.65 -79.97 -93.75
C LEU A 394 -9.37 -80.52 -92.34
N ALA A 395 -8.78 -81.70 -92.22
CA ALA A 395 -8.40 -82.27 -90.93
C ALA A 395 -7.42 -81.36 -90.15
N SER A 396 -6.46 -80.71 -90.84
CA SER A 396 -5.56 -79.74 -90.22
C SER A 396 -6.29 -78.45 -89.78
N ILE A 397 -7.31 -78.01 -90.51
CA ILE A 397 -8.13 -76.83 -90.15
C ILE A 397 -9.05 -77.17 -88.98
N GLU A 398 -9.69 -78.35 -88.99
CA GLU A 398 -10.50 -78.87 -87.89
C GLU A 398 -9.67 -79.02 -86.61
N GLN A 399 -8.45 -79.57 -86.69
CA GLN A 399 -7.56 -79.68 -85.54
C GLN A 399 -7.11 -78.30 -85.02
N ALA A 400 -6.81 -77.34 -85.90
CA ALA A 400 -6.46 -75.98 -85.50
C ALA A 400 -7.64 -75.24 -84.85
N LEU A 401 -8.86 -75.41 -85.39
CA LEU A 401 -10.09 -74.85 -84.85
C LEU A 401 -10.46 -75.51 -83.51
N ALA A 402 -10.22 -76.82 -83.35
CA ALA A 402 -10.38 -77.53 -82.09
C ALA A 402 -9.42 -76.97 -81.02
N THR A 403 -8.13 -76.77 -81.34
CA THR A 403 -7.19 -76.11 -80.41
C THR A 403 -7.59 -74.67 -80.09
N GLU A 404 -8.00 -73.88 -81.08
CA GLU A 404 -8.44 -72.49 -80.83
C GLU A 404 -9.72 -72.43 -79.98
N SER A 405 -10.67 -73.36 -80.16
CA SER A 405 -11.87 -73.44 -79.31
C SER A 405 -11.55 -73.90 -77.88
N ALA A 406 -10.57 -74.78 -77.69
CA ALA A 406 -10.07 -75.17 -76.37
C ALA A 406 -9.36 -74.00 -75.66
N GLU A 407 -8.48 -73.27 -76.36
CA GLU A 407 -7.80 -72.09 -75.82
C GLU A 407 -8.78 -70.96 -75.48
N ARG A 408 -9.74 -70.68 -76.37
CA ARG A 408 -10.80 -69.69 -76.12
C ARG A 408 -11.71 -70.08 -74.96
N SER A 409 -12.14 -71.34 -74.85
CA SER A 409 -12.96 -71.78 -73.72
C SER A 409 -12.19 -71.70 -72.40
N SER A 410 -10.91 -72.07 -72.39
CA SER A 410 -10.02 -71.89 -71.23
C SER A 410 -9.84 -70.41 -70.84
N GLY A 411 -9.70 -69.52 -71.82
CA GLY A 411 -9.61 -68.07 -71.58
C GLY A 411 -10.92 -67.48 -71.04
N ILE A 412 -12.07 -67.94 -71.55
CA ILE A 412 -13.39 -67.55 -71.06
C ILE A 412 -13.61 -68.01 -69.61
N THR A 413 -13.19 -69.23 -69.25
CA THR A 413 -13.27 -69.69 -67.85
C THR A 413 -12.35 -68.89 -66.92
N ALA A 414 -11.11 -68.60 -67.33
CA ALA A 414 -10.19 -67.80 -66.53
C ALA A 414 -10.74 -66.38 -66.26
N LEU A 415 -11.29 -65.72 -67.30
CA LEU A 415 -11.95 -64.42 -67.15
C LEU A 415 -13.23 -64.49 -66.29
N ALA A 416 -14.00 -65.58 -66.38
CA ALA A 416 -15.19 -65.76 -65.55
C ALA A 416 -14.83 -65.93 -64.05
N ASP A 417 -13.76 -66.66 -63.75
CA ASP A 417 -13.22 -66.82 -62.40
C ASP A 417 -12.67 -65.50 -61.86
N GLU A 418 -11.92 -64.74 -62.68
CA GLU A 418 -11.38 -63.43 -62.32
C GLU A 418 -12.50 -62.39 -62.06
N ILE A 419 -13.52 -62.32 -62.94
CA ILE A 419 -14.71 -61.49 -62.73
C ILE A 419 -15.43 -61.89 -61.43
N THR A 420 -15.48 -63.18 -61.10
CA THR A 420 -16.07 -63.67 -59.85
C THR A 420 -15.24 -63.27 -58.64
N GLY A 421 -13.90 -63.35 -58.74
CA GLY A 421 -12.95 -62.84 -57.76
C GLY A 421 -13.14 -61.34 -57.49
N VAL A 422 -13.12 -60.51 -58.53
CA VAL A 422 -13.34 -59.05 -58.44
C VAL A 422 -14.71 -58.73 -57.84
N ARG A 423 -15.79 -59.42 -58.25
CA ARG A 423 -17.13 -59.27 -57.66
C ARG A 423 -17.15 -59.60 -56.16
N SER A 424 -16.40 -60.62 -55.73
CA SER A 424 -16.28 -60.97 -54.32
C SER A 424 -15.50 -59.90 -53.53
N ALA A 425 -14.39 -59.40 -54.07
CA ALA A 425 -13.56 -58.36 -53.46
C ALA A 425 -14.31 -57.03 -53.33
N VAL A 426 -15.02 -56.59 -54.39
CA VAL A 426 -15.87 -55.38 -54.36
C VAL A 426 -16.99 -55.51 -53.33
N ARG A 427 -17.62 -56.69 -53.20
CA ARG A 427 -18.64 -56.95 -52.18
C ARG A 427 -18.06 -56.85 -50.76
N LEU A 428 -16.87 -57.40 -50.55
CA LEU A 428 -16.19 -57.40 -49.24
C LEU A 428 -15.72 -55.98 -48.87
N ALA A 429 -15.18 -55.22 -49.83
CA ALA A 429 -14.83 -53.80 -49.66
C ALA A 429 -16.06 -52.94 -49.34
N SER A 430 -17.20 -53.18 -50.01
CA SER A 430 -18.46 -52.49 -49.71
C SER A 430 -18.99 -52.83 -48.31
N GLN A 431 -18.84 -54.07 -47.85
CA GLN A 431 -19.21 -54.47 -46.48
C GLN A 431 -18.31 -53.81 -45.43
N ASN A 432 -16.99 -53.80 -45.66
CA ASN A 432 -16.03 -53.15 -44.77
C ASN A 432 -16.26 -51.62 -44.71
N SER A 433 -16.57 -50.98 -45.83
CA SER A 433 -16.89 -49.55 -45.90
C SER A 433 -18.17 -49.20 -45.11
N GLU A 434 -19.21 -50.02 -45.20
CA GLU A 434 -20.44 -49.79 -44.44
C GLU A 434 -20.25 -50.07 -42.95
N GLN A 435 -19.50 -51.11 -42.57
CA GLN A 435 -19.11 -51.35 -41.18
C GLN A 435 -18.30 -50.16 -40.61
N GLY A 436 -17.36 -49.60 -41.39
CA GLY A 436 -16.60 -48.40 -41.03
C GLY A 436 -17.51 -47.17 -40.83
N ARG A 437 -18.48 -46.96 -41.73
CA ARG A 437 -19.50 -45.89 -41.59
C ARG A 437 -20.34 -46.05 -40.33
N VAL A 438 -20.79 -47.27 -40.02
CA VAL A 438 -21.58 -47.57 -38.81
C VAL A 438 -20.76 -47.35 -37.55
N ALA A 439 -19.50 -47.78 -37.52
CA ALA A 439 -18.59 -47.56 -36.40
C ALA A 439 -18.33 -46.05 -36.17
N LEU A 440 -17.97 -45.30 -37.21
CA LEU A 440 -17.76 -43.84 -37.13
C LEU A 440 -19.03 -43.10 -36.66
N ASN A 441 -20.21 -43.50 -37.14
CA ASN A 441 -21.46 -42.88 -36.72
C ASN A 441 -21.79 -43.20 -35.24
N ALA A 442 -21.44 -44.38 -34.75
CA ALA A 442 -21.55 -44.73 -33.33
C ALA A 442 -20.57 -43.91 -32.46
N GLU A 443 -19.32 -43.74 -32.89
CA GLU A 443 -18.32 -42.90 -32.20
C GLU A 443 -18.75 -41.42 -32.17
N VAL A 444 -19.19 -40.85 -33.30
CA VAL A 444 -19.71 -39.47 -33.37
C VAL A 444 -20.91 -39.28 -32.44
N LYS A 445 -21.82 -40.27 -32.36
CA LYS A 445 -22.96 -40.22 -31.44
C LYS A 445 -22.51 -40.26 -29.97
N GLN A 446 -21.58 -41.15 -29.61
CA GLN A 446 -21.01 -41.19 -28.26
C GLN A 446 -20.32 -39.87 -27.91
N LEU A 447 -19.56 -39.29 -28.84
CA LEU A 447 -18.88 -38.01 -28.66
C LEU A 447 -19.90 -36.89 -28.40
N ALA A 448 -20.98 -36.82 -29.18
CA ALA A 448 -22.08 -35.87 -28.95
C ALA A 448 -22.75 -36.06 -27.58
N GLU A 449 -22.99 -37.30 -27.15
CA GLU A 449 -23.52 -37.60 -25.81
C GLU A 449 -22.55 -37.17 -24.69
N THR A 450 -21.22 -37.32 -24.89
CA THR A 450 -20.23 -36.83 -23.91
C THR A 450 -20.15 -35.31 -23.85
N PHE A 451 -20.24 -34.62 -24.99
CA PHE A 451 -20.26 -33.15 -25.01
C PHE A 451 -21.50 -32.58 -24.34
N GLU A 452 -22.68 -33.16 -24.54
CA GLU A 452 -23.90 -32.67 -23.87
C GLU A 452 -23.87 -32.94 -22.35
N ARG A 453 -23.28 -34.07 -21.90
CA ARG A 453 -23.02 -34.29 -20.46
C ARG A 453 -22.06 -33.24 -19.89
N LEU A 454 -20.92 -33.00 -20.54
CA LEU A 454 -19.95 -31.97 -20.12
C LEU A 454 -20.57 -30.57 -20.09
N ARG A 455 -21.46 -30.25 -21.03
CA ARG A 455 -22.21 -29.00 -21.07
C ARG A 455 -23.16 -28.85 -19.87
N ILE A 456 -23.90 -29.90 -19.52
CA ILE A 456 -24.78 -29.95 -18.36
C ILE A 456 -23.97 -29.84 -17.05
N ASP A 457 -22.88 -30.59 -16.93
CA ASP A 457 -22.00 -30.55 -15.76
C ASP A 457 -21.40 -29.15 -15.58
N LEU A 458 -20.92 -28.51 -16.65
CA LEU A 458 -20.42 -27.14 -16.62
C LEU A 458 -21.51 -26.13 -16.23
N ALA A 459 -22.73 -26.25 -16.79
CA ALA A 459 -23.85 -25.39 -16.43
C ALA A 459 -24.18 -25.48 -14.93
N THR A 460 -24.33 -26.70 -14.39
CA THR A 460 -24.59 -26.89 -12.96
C THR A 460 -23.41 -26.44 -12.08
N ALA A 461 -22.16 -26.56 -12.55
CA ALA A 461 -20.99 -26.05 -11.83
C ALA A 461 -20.98 -24.51 -11.77
N VAL A 462 -21.35 -23.84 -12.87
CA VAL A 462 -21.50 -22.37 -12.91
C VAL A 462 -22.63 -21.91 -11.99
N GLU A 463 -23.80 -22.56 -12.02
CA GLU A 463 -24.92 -22.24 -11.13
C GLU A 463 -24.56 -22.40 -9.65
N ARG A 464 -23.91 -23.51 -9.26
CA ARG A 464 -23.39 -23.71 -7.89
C ARG A 464 -22.43 -22.59 -7.51
N ARG A 465 -21.49 -22.23 -8.40
CA ARG A 465 -20.50 -21.19 -8.12
C ARG A 465 -21.13 -19.79 -8.00
N GLN A 466 -22.16 -19.50 -8.79
CA GLN A 466 -22.95 -18.26 -8.65
C GLN A 466 -23.70 -18.22 -7.31
N ALA A 467 -24.29 -19.33 -6.87
CA ALA A 467 -24.94 -19.43 -5.56
C ALA A 467 -23.96 -19.27 -4.40
N GLU A 468 -22.77 -19.88 -4.48
CA GLU A 468 -21.67 -19.70 -3.50
C GLU A 468 -21.23 -18.23 -3.39
N ILE A 469 -21.05 -17.55 -4.53
CA ILE A 469 -20.66 -16.13 -4.58
C ILE A 469 -21.78 -15.26 -3.98
N ALA A 470 -23.03 -15.51 -4.33
CA ALA A 470 -24.18 -14.78 -3.77
C ALA A 470 -24.28 -14.95 -2.24
N ALA A 471 -24.12 -16.18 -1.74
CA ALA A 471 -24.12 -16.46 -0.31
C ALA A 471 -22.92 -15.81 0.41
N SER A 472 -21.73 -15.81 -0.21
CA SER A 472 -20.54 -15.14 0.33
C SER A 472 -20.70 -13.62 0.41
N LEU A 473 -21.28 -12.99 -0.62
CA LEU A 473 -21.56 -11.56 -0.64
C LEU A 473 -22.61 -11.15 0.40
N GLU A 474 -23.69 -11.93 0.56
CA GLU A 474 -24.69 -11.64 1.58
C GLU A 474 -24.14 -11.87 3.00
N HIS A 475 -23.27 -12.86 3.21
CA HIS A 475 -22.55 -13.03 4.48
C HIS A 475 -21.62 -11.85 4.78
N GLN A 476 -20.84 -11.37 3.80
CA GLN A 476 -20.01 -10.17 3.93
C GLN A 476 -20.86 -8.93 4.23
N ARG A 477 -22.01 -8.77 3.56
CA ARG A 477 -22.95 -7.67 3.80
C ARG A 477 -23.52 -7.70 5.22
N ALA A 478 -23.93 -8.87 5.71
CA ALA A 478 -24.43 -9.04 7.07
C ALA A 478 -23.34 -8.76 8.12
N ALA A 479 -22.10 -9.21 7.88
CA ALA A 479 -20.95 -8.93 8.75
C ALA A 479 -20.63 -7.42 8.80
N LEU A 480 -20.64 -6.73 7.65
CA LEU A 480 -20.45 -5.27 7.58
C LEU A 480 -21.58 -4.50 8.27
N ALA A 481 -22.84 -4.92 8.11
CA ALA A 481 -23.97 -4.32 8.82
C ALA A 481 -23.83 -4.47 10.34
N SER A 482 -23.52 -5.68 10.82
CA SER A 482 -23.28 -5.93 12.24
C SER A 482 -22.09 -5.14 12.79
N GLY A 483 -20.99 -5.03 12.03
CA GLY A 483 -19.83 -4.22 12.39
C GLY A 483 -20.14 -2.72 12.48
N LEU A 484 -20.96 -2.19 11.56
CA LEU A 484 -21.43 -0.81 11.59
C LEU A 484 -22.35 -0.55 12.79
N ASP A 485 -23.25 -1.47 13.13
CA ASP A 485 -24.12 -1.35 14.30
C ASP A 485 -23.32 -1.45 15.62
N GLN A 486 -22.32 -2.32 15.70
CA GLN A 486 -21.39 -2.36 16.84
C GLN A 486 -20.58 -1.07 16.98
N HIS A 487 -20.04 -0.54 15.87
CA HIS A 487 -19.30 0.72 15.88
C HIS A 487 -20.20 1.90 16.26
N ARG A 488 -21.43 1.94 15.75
CA ARG A 488 -22.45 2.93 16.14
C ARG A 488 -22.78 2.83 17.63
N GLY A 489 -22.99 1.62 18.15
CA GLY A 489 -23.23 1.36 19.57
C GLY A 489 -22.07 1.84 20.45
N SER A 490 -20.83 1.53 20.05
CA SER A 490 -19.61 2.00 20.71
C SER A 490 -19.52 3.53 20.72
N LEU A 491 -19.74 4.19 19.58
CA LEU A 491 -19.77 5.66 19.51
C LEU A 491 -20.87 6.27 20.39
N THR A 492 -22.09 5.71 20.41
CA THR A 492 -23.15 6.21 21.28
C THR A 492 -22.81 6.02 22.76
N ASN A 493 -22.18 4.91 23.14
CA ASN A 493 -21.75 4.66 24.50
C ASN A 493 -20.59 5.58 24.92
N GLY A 494 -19.61 5.79 24.04
CA GLY A 494 -18.51 6.74 24.26
C GLY A 494 -18.99 8.18 24.38
N LEU A 495 -19.94 8.61 23.55
CA LEU A 495 -20.56 9.94 23.66
C LEU A 495 -21.38 10.08 24.96
N ASN A 496 -22.11 9.05 25.37
CA ASN A 496 -22.84 9.07 26.64
C ASN A 496 -21.88 9.10 27.84
N GLN A 497 -20.80 8.31 27.81
CA GLN A 497 -19.76 8.33 28.84
C GLN A 497 -19.09 9.70 28.92
N TYR A 498 -18.67 10.28 27.79
CA TYR A 498 -18.10 11.64 27.75
C TYR A 498 -19.07 12.69 28.32
N ARG A 499 -20.37 12.59 28.04
CA ARG A 499 -21.39 13.48 28.61
C ARG A 499 -21.51 13.33 30.12
N VAL A 500 -21.43 12.12 30.66
CA VAL A 500 -21.45 11.85 32.11
C VAL A 500 -20.16 12.38 32.76
N ASP A 501 -19.00 12.07 32.19
CA ASP A 501 -17.70 12.52 32.71
C ASP A 501 -17.61 14.06 32.71
N PHE A 502 -18.07 14.70 31.63
CA PHE A 502 -18.17 16.16 31.54
C PHE A 502 -19.13 16.75 32.58
N ALA A 503 -20.30 16.13 32.81
CA ALA A 503 -21.24 16.56 33.85
C ALA A 503 -20.61 16.45 35.26
N THR A 504 -19.98 15.32 35.61
CA THR A 504 -19.30 15.19 36.92
C THR A 504 -18.11 16.14 37.07
N ASN A 505 -17.45 16.51 35.97
CA ASN A 505 -16.39 17.52 36.01
C ASN A 505 -16.95 18.94 36.24
N LEU A 506 -18.08 19.28 35.62
CA LEU A 506 -18.78 20.53 35.91
C LEU A 506 -19.27 20.60 37.36
N GLU A 507 -19.82 19.51 37.90
CA GLU A 507 -20.20 19.41 39.32
C GLU A 507 -18.99 19.67 40.24
N ARG A 508 -17.85 19.01 40.01
CA ARG A 508 -16.61 19.27 40.77
C ARG A 508 -16.14 20.73 40.69
N VAL A 509 -16.29 21.38 39.53
CA VAL A 509 -15.94 22.80 39.37
C VAL A 509 -16.91 23.70 40.14
N VAL A 510 -18.22 23.41 40.13
CA VAL A 510 -19.22 24.14 40.92
C VAL A 510 -18.98 23.95 42.42
N ASP A 511 -18.68 22.73 42.87
CA ASP A 511 -18.32 22.44 44.27
C ASP A 511 -17.04 23.16 44.68
N GLY A 512 -16.02 23.19 43.82
CA GLY A 512 -14.80 23.96 44.06
C GLY A 512 -15.06 25.48 44.17
N LEU A 513 -15.88 26.03 43.28
CA LEU A 513 -16.25 27.46 43.32
C LEU A 513 -17.12 27.83 44.53
N THR A 514 -18.05 26.97 44.93
CA THR A 514 -18.87 27.18 46.13
C THR A 514 -18.04 27.05 47.41
N HIS A 515 -17.10 26.10 47.47
CA HIS A 515 -16.15 25.98 48.57
C HIS A 515 -15.25 27.22 48.69
N HIS A 516 -14.63 27.67 47.59
CA HIS A 516 -13.79 28.87 47.60
C HIS A 516 -14.59 30.14 47.93
N ARG A 517 -15.85 30.25 47.48
CA ARG A 517 -16.75 31.32 47.90
C ARG A 517 -17.02 31.29 49.41
N ALA A 518 -17.24 30.11 50.00
CA ALA A 518 -17.44 29.95 51.43
C ALA A 518 -16.18 30.32 52.23
N GLU A 519 -15.01 29.89 51.76
CA GLU A 519 -13.69 30.24 52.31
C GLU A 519 -13.46 31.76 52.30
N LEU A 520 -13.64 32.42 51.15
CA LEU A 520 -13.55 33.88 51.02
C LEU A 520 -14.54 34.59 51.96
N THR A 521 -15.78 34.13 52.04
CA THR A 521 -16.81 34.71 52.92
C THR A 521 -16.41 34.57 54.40
N SER A 522 -15.85 33.42 54.79
CA SER A 522 -15.33 33.16 56.13
C SER A 522 -14.11 34.05 56.44
N GLY A 523 -13.16 34.14 55.52
CA GLY A 523 -11.97 34.99 55.64
C GLY A 523 -12.30 36.47 55.73
N PHE A 524 -13.26 36.96 54.95
CA PHE A 524 -13.79 38.32 55.11
C PHE A 524 -14.45 38.50 56.47
N LYS A 525 -15.32 37.58 56.91
CA LYS A 525 -15.97 37.64 58.23
C LYS A 525 -14.94 37.71 59.38
N GLY A 526 -13.89 36.90 59.31
CA GLY A 526 -12.78 36.94 60.28
C GLY A 526 -12.06 38.29 60.28
N ARG A 527 -11.66 38.79 59.10
CA ARG A 527 -11.01 40.10 58.96
C ARG A 527 -11.90 41.27 59.40
N PHE A 528 -13.20 41.21 59.17
CA PHE A 528 -14.15 42.21 59.67
C PHE A 528 -14.24 42.15 61.20
N GLY A 529 -14.35 40.97 61.82
CA GLY A 529 -14.31 40.83 63.28
C GLY A 529 -12.99 41.26 63.92
N ASP A 530 -11.86 41.13 63.22
CA ASP A 530 -10.56 41.68 63.66
C ASP A 530 -10.52 43.21 63.57
N LEU A 531 -11.07 43.78 62.49
CA LEU A 531 -11.17 45.23 62.33
C LEU A 531 -12.12 45.85 63.35
N GLU A 532 -13.27 45.23 63.59
CA GLU A 532 -14.26 45.64 64.59
C GLU A 532 -13.64 45.67 65.99
N ARG A 533 -12.99 44.57 66.43
CA ARG A 533 -12.25 44.52 67.70
C ARG A 533 -11.12 45.55 67.80
N ARG A 534 -10.43 45.85 66.70
CA ARG A 534 -9.39 46.89 66.66
C ARG A 534 -9.95 48.32 66.74
N ILE A 535 -11.11 48.56 66.11
CA ILE A 535 -11.83 49.84 66.19
C ILE A 535 -12.34 50.05 67.61
N GLU A 536 -12.96 49.04 68.22
CA GLU A 536 -13.43 49.06 69.60
C GLU A 536 -12.29 49.32 70.59
N ALA A 537 -11.18 48.57 70.48
CA ALA A 537 -9.99 48.79 71.32
C ALA A 537 -9.36 50.18 71.13
N ASN A 538 -9.37 50.74 69.91
CA ASN A 538 -8.94 52.11 69.67
C ASN A 538 -9.93 53.14 70.25
N GLY A 539 -11.22 52.86 70.24
CA GLY A 539 -12.26 53.68 70.88
C GLY A 539 -12.07 53.77 72.39
N VAL A 540 -11.80 52.63 73.05
CA VAL A 540 -11.45 52.58 74.48
C VAL A 540 -10.18 53.38 74.77
N ARG A 541 -9.11 53.18 73.99
CA ARG A 541 -7.87 53.97 74.17
C ARG A 541 -8.07 55.46 73.96
N LEU A 542 -8.95 55.86 73.04
CA LEU A 542 -9.26 57.27 72.81
C LEU A 542 -10.08 57.86 73.96
N SER A 543 -11.04 57.12 74.53
CA SER A 543 -11.79 57.60 75.70
C SER A 543 -10.94 57.64 76.97
N GLU A 544 -10.03 56.68 77.17
CA GLU A 544 -9.01 56.70 78.22
C GLU A 544 -8.08 57.93 78.08
N ALA A 545 -7.56 58.18 76.87
CA ALA A 545 -6.73 59.36 76.60
C ALA A 545 -7.52 60.67 76.81
N GLN A 546 -8.78 60.75 76.37
CA GLN A 546 -9.64 61.89 76.65
C GLN A 546 -9.92 62.07 78.15
N ALA A 547 -10.09 60.98 78.91
CA ALA A 547 -10.25 61.05 80.36
C ALA A 547 -8.98 61.58 81.05
N ALA A 548 -7.80 61.13 80.60
CA ALA A 548 -6.51 61.63 81.07
C ALA A 548 -6.32 63.13 80.75
N TYR A 549 -6.54 63.56 79.51
CA TYR A 549 -6.47 64.99 79.14
C TYR A 549 -7.47 65.85 79.93
N ASN A 550 -8.68 65.36 80.20
CA ASN A 550 -9.64 66.07 81.05
C ASN A 550 -9.24 66.11 82.53
N PHE A 551 -8.46 65.13 83.01
CA PHE A 551 -7.88 65.15 84.35
C PHE A 551 -6.75 66.17 84.43
N GLU A 552 -5.78 66.11 83.51
CA GLU A 552 -4.67 67.08 83.39
C GLU A 552 -5.19 68.51 83.27
N LEU A 553 -6.24 68.75 82.47
CA LEU A 553 -6.82 70.08 82.29
C LEU A 553 -7.51 70.60 83.57
N ARG A 554 -8.05 69.71 84.42
CA ARG A 554 -8.53 70.09 85.76
C ARG A 554 -7.39 70.37 86.71
N GLU A 555 -6.33 69.56 86.71
CA GLU A 555 -5.15 69.79 87.55
C GLU A 555 -4.48 71.14 87.21
N VAL A 556 -4.35 71.47 85.93
CA VAL A 556 -3.88 72.79 85.47
C VAL A 556 -4.86 73.90 85.88
N HIS A 557 -6.17 73.69 85.82
CA HIS A 557 -7.15 74.65 86.30
C HIS A 557 -7.04 74.90 87.81
N ASP A 558 -6.95 73.85 88.62
CA ASP A 558 -6.82 73.92 90.08
C ASP A 558 -5.48 74.57 90.48
N ALA A 559 -4.39 74.27 89.75
CA ALA A 559 -3.11 74.94 89.91
C ALA A 559 -3.20 76.44 89.57
N LEU A 560 -3.90 76.83 88.50
CA LEU A 560 -4.14 78.23 88.15
C LEU A 560 -5.01 78.95 89.18
N VAL A 561 -6.04 78.29 89.72
CA VAL A 561 -6.86 78.81 90.83
C VAL A 561 -6.01 79.02 92.07
N ASN A 562 -5.13 78.06 92.41
CA ASN A 562 -4.23 78.16 93.56
C ASN A 562 -3.14 79.24 93.38
N ILE A 563 -2.65 79.46 92.15
CA ILE A 563 -1.80 80.60 91.82
C ILE A 563 -2.60 81.91 91.99
N GLY A 564 -3.85 81.97 91.55
CA GLY A 564 -4.73 83.13 91.70
C GLY A 564 -5.05 83.47 93.16
N THR A 565 -5.32 82.48 94.00
CA THR A 565 -5.49 82.68 95.45
C THR A 565 -4.17 83.09 96.10
N SER A 566 -3.04 82.49 95.72
CA SER A 566 -1.71 82.88 96.21
C SER A 566 -1.37 84.33 95.82
N GLN A 567 -1.63 84.74 94.58
CA GLN A 567 -1.48 86.13 94.13
C GLN A 567 -2.38 87.09 94.93
N LYS A 568 -3.62 86.71 95.22
CA LYS A 568 -4.53 87.52 96.05
C LYS A 568 -4.06 87.62 97.50
N THR A 569 -3.52 86.54 98.06
CA THR A 569 -2.90 86.54 99.40
C THR A 569 -1.65 87.42 99.43
N ILE A 570 -0.80 87.36 98.40
CA ILE A 570 0.36 88.23 98.25
C ILE A 570 -0.07 89.70 98.12
N ALA A 571 -1.09 90.01 97.31
CA ALA A 571 -1.63 91.36 97.19
C ALA A 571 -2.17 91.88 98.53
N SER A 572 -2.98 91.08 99.24
CA SER A 572 -3.50 91.46 100.56
C SER A 572 -2.40 91.63 101.61
N ALA A 573 -1.32 90.84 101.54
CA ALA A 573 -0.16 91.00 102.42
C ALA A 573 0.67 92.24 102.06
N LEU A 574 0.77 92.58 100.77
CA LEU A 574 1.42 93.80 100.28
C LEU A 574 0.63 95.05 100.70
N ASP A 575 -0.70 95.01 100.58
CA ASP A 575 -1.60 96.08 101.04
C ASP A 575 -1.48 96.25 102.57
N THR A 576 -1.49 95.15 103.33
CA THR A 576 -1.27 95.18 104.79
C THR A 576 0.08 95.79 105.14
N TRP A 577 1.16 95.42 104.43
CA TRP A 577 2.49 95.98 104.64
C TRP A 577 2.57 97.46 104.21
N HIS A 578 1.82 97.88 103.20
CA HIS A 578 1.71 99.27 102.78
C HIS A 578 0.96 100.12 103.81
N ASP A 579 -0.12 99.59 104.39
CA ASP A 579 -0.87 100.22 105.47
C ASP A 579 -0.04 100.28 106.77
N GLU A 580 0.61 99.19 107.16
CA GLU A 580 1.55 99.17 108.30
C GLU A 580 2.68 100.21 108.09
N GLY A 581 3.35 100.17 106.94
CA GLY A 581 4.38 101.15 106.59
C GLY A 581 3.86 102.59 106.55
N SER A 582 2.63 102.81 106.08
CA SER A 582 1.96 104.12 106.13
C SER A 582 1.70 104.58 107.57
N THR A 583 1.26 103.69 108.46
CA THR A 583 1.08 104.01 109.89
C THR A 583 2.42 104.27 110.60
N GLU A 584 3.49 103.53 110.27
CA GLU A 584 4.84 103.81 110.77
C GLU A 584 5.36 105.17 110.28
N ILE A 585 5.14 105.51 109.00
CA ILE A 585 5.49 106.82 108.44
C ILE A 585 4.69 107.93 109.15
N GLN A 586 3.40 107.74 109.41
CA GLN A 586 2.58 108.69 110.17
C GLN A 586 3.09 108.85 111.62
N LEU A 587 3.47 107.75 112.28
CA LEU A 587 4.06 107.77 113.62
C LEU A 587 5.40 108.52 113.65
N ILE A 588 6.26 108.28 112.66
CA ILE A 588 7.53 109.01 112.48
C ILE A 588 7.26 110.51 112.27
N ASN A 589 6.30 110.86 111.41
CA ASN A 589 5.95 112.25 111.13
C ASN A 589 5.34 112.96 112.35
N GLY A 590 4.56 112.25 113.17
CA GLY A 590 4.10 112.71 114.48
C GLY A 590 5.26 112.95 115.46
N ARG A 591 6.26 112.07 115.51
CA ARG A 591 7.47 112.26 116.34
C ARG A 591 8.33 113.44 115.86
N ILE A 592 8.45 113.65 114.55
CA ILE A 592 9.12 114.82 113.96
C ILE A 592 8.37 116.10 114.32
N SER A 593 7.03 116.10 114.23
CA SER A 593 6.20 117.25 114.62
C SER A 593 6.35 117.60 116.11
N ALA A 594 6.35 116.59 116.99
CA ALA A 594 6.60 116.78 118.42
C ALA A 594 8.02 117.29 118.73
N LEU A 595 9.04 116.85 117.99
CA LEU A 595 10.40 117.39 118.08
C LEU A 595 10.46 118.85 117.60
N HIS A 596 9.71 119.20 116.55
CA HIS A 596 9.62 120.57 116.05
C HIS A 596 8.97 121.51 117.07
N GLU A 597 7.84 121.12 117.68
CA GLU A 597 7.26 121.85 118.82
C GLU A 597 8.22 121.97 120.01
N GLY A 598 8.95 120.89 120.34
CA GLY A 598 9.96 120.91 121.40
C GLY A 598 11.07 121.93 121.12
N GLY A 599 11.56 121.99 119.88
CA GLY A 599 12.52 122.99 119.43
C GLY A 599 11.99 124.42 119.53
N MET A 600 10.75 124.66 119.10
CA MET A 600 10.11 125.98 119.20
C MET A 600 9.97 126.47 120.65
N ARG A 601 9.69 125.57 121.61
CA ARG A 601 9.64 125.92 123.05
C ARG A 601 11.02 126.29 123.60
N VAL A 602 12.08 125.59 123.18
CA VAL A 602 13.47 125.93 123.55
C VAL A 602 13.87 127.29 122.98
N GLN A 603 13.51 127.57 121.71
CA GLN A 603 13.79 128.85 121.08
C GLN A 603 13.08 130.02 121.77
N SER A 604 11.79 129.87 122.09
CA SER A 604 11.02 130.83 122.90
C SER A 604 11.66 131.07 124.29
N GLY A 605 12.14 130.00 124.94
CA GLY A 605 12.86 130.12 126.21
C GLY A 605 14.16 130.93 126.10
N LEU A 606 14.91 130.76 125.00
CA LEU A 606 16.14 131.52 124.73
C LEU A 606 15.86 133.00 124.43
N GLU A 607 14.83 133.31 123.64
CA GLU A 607 14.40 134.70 123.39
C GLU A 607 13.96 135.39 124.69
N THR A 608 13.23 134.66 125.55
CA THR A 608 12.81 135.16 126.88
C THR A 608 14.03 135.38 127.79
N LEU A 609 15.05 134.53 127.73
CA LEU A 609 16.29 134.70 128.51
C LEU A 609 17.10 135.92 128.01
N ALA A 610 17.19 136.12 126.70
CA ALA A 610 17.87 137.27 126.11
C ALA A 610 17.25 138.60 126.56
N GLY A 611 15.91 138.71 126.56
CA GLY A 611 15.21 139.90 127.03
C GLY A 611 15.49 140.26 128.50
N HIS A 612 15.65 139.27 129.38
CA HIS A 612 16.02 139.51 130.78
C HIS A 612 17.46 140.01 130.96
N VAL A 613 18.39 139.57 130.10
CA VAL A 613 19.79 140.04 130.11
C VAL A 613 19.89 141.50 129.67
N ASP A 614 19.15 141.91 128.63
CA ASP A 614 19.13 143.31 128.19
C ASP A 614 18.52 144.24 129.25
N ALA A 615 17.42 143.83 129.92
CA ALA A 615 16.80 144.61 130.98
C ALA A 615 17.73 144.87 132.19
N LEU A 616 18.50 143.85 132.61
CA LEU A 616 19.52 143.99 133.65
C LEU A 616 20.68 144.91 133.21
N THR A 617 21.04 144.87 131.93
CA THR A 617 22.13 145.67 131.37
C THR A 617 21.76 147.16 131.31
N GLN A 618 20.51 147.50 131.00
CA GLN A 618 20.02 148.89 131.01
C GLN A 618 19.99 149.49 132.43
N LEU A 619 19.46 148.77 133.43
CA LEU A 619 19.39 149.24 134.83
C LEU A 619 20.77 149.54 135.43
N LEU A 620 21.79 148.73 135.13
CA LEU A 620 23.16 148.95 135.61
C LEU A 620 23.89 150.12 134.91
N LEU A 621 23.38 150.61 133.78
CA LEU A 621 23.93 151.76 133.05
C LEU A 621 23.39 153.11 133.54
N GLU A 622 22.20 153.15 134.15
CA GLU A 622 21.58 154.39 134.65
C GLU A 622 22.11 154.84 136.02
N ASP A 623 22.25 153.93 136.99
CA ASP A 623 22.78 154.29 138.33
C ASP A 623 24.26 154.73 138.28
N ARG A 624 25.00 154.25 137.27
CA ARG A 624 26.43 154.56 137.09
C ARG A 624 26.71 155.99 136.60
N LYS A 625 25.72 156.70 136.03
CA LYS A 625 25.91 158.04 135.42
C LYS A 625 25.88 159.22 136.39
N ARG A 626 25.38 159.07 137.64
CA ARG A 626 25.20 160.21 138.57
C ARG A 626 26.29 160.39 139.65
N ARG A 627 27.27 159.51 139.80
CA ARG A 627 28.34 159.61 140.83
C ARG A 627 29.78 159.74 140.28
N GLY A 628 29.94 160.12 139.01
CA GLY A 628 31.22 160.04 138.29
C GLY A 628 32.09 161.31 138.22
N SER A 629 31.55 162.51 138.41
CA SER A 629 32.26 163.77 138.07
C SER A 629 33.27 164.27 139.11
N PHE A 630 33.19 163.82 140.38
CA PHE A 630 34.08 164.29 141.45
C PHE A 630 35.35 163.43 141.62
N ARG A 631 35.27 162.12 141.31
CA ARG A 631 36.36 161.15 141.54
C ARG A 631 37.44 161.08 140.46
N ARG A 632 37.32 161.86 139.37
CA ARG A 632 38.28 161.84 138.24
C ARG A 632 39.23 163.06 138.22
N TRP A 633 39.18 163.94 139.22
CA TRP A 633 39.89 165.23 139.19
C TRP A 633 41.10 165.35 140.14
N LEU A 634 41.18 164.56 141.23
CA LEU A 634 42.14 164.80 142.33
C LEU A 634 43.05 163.60 142.66
N TYR A 635 43.92 163.22 141.70
CA TYR A 635 44.89 162.11 141.83
C TYR A 635 44.17 160.74 141.97
N GLY A 636 44.73 159.55 141.73
CA GLY A 636 46.05 159.03 141.39
C GLY A 636 45.86 157.53 141.07
N THR A 637 46.92 156.75 140.91
CA THR A 637 46.87 155.34 140.47
C THR A 637 46.34 154.35 141.51
N ASP A 638 45.61 153.32 141.05
CA ASP A 638 45.89 151.87 141.20
C ASP A 638 44.99 151.13 140.18
N ASP A 639 45.37 150.04 139.49
CA ASP A 639 45.78 148.70 139.97
C ASP A 639 44.62 148.02 140.77
N TRP A 640 44.49 146.71 141.00
CA TRP A 640 45.36 145.54 140.96
C TRP A 640 44.48 144.26 141.04
N ILE A 641 45.01 143.09 140.63
CA ILE A 641 44.50 141.70 140.89
C ILE A 641 43.21 141.25 140.15
N ARG A 642 42.99 139.95 139.82
CA ARG A 642 43.82 138.77 139.37
C ARG A 642 42.88 137.53 139.38
N ALA A 643 43.17 136.51 138.54
CA ALA A 643 42.88 135.08 138.78
C ALA A 643 41.37 134.63 138.81
N SER A 644 40.96 133.39 138.47
CA SER A 644 41.67 132.18 137.96
C SER A 644 40.70 131.04 137.54
N TRP A 645 41.23 130.03 136.81
CA TRP A 645 40.67 128.68 136.54
C TRP A 645 39.50 128.57 135.52
N ARG A 646 39.29 127.48 134.74
CA ARG A 646 40.03 126.19 134.57
C ARG A 646 39.83 125.56 133.17
N ARG A 647 40.66 124.56 132.84
CA ARG A 647 40.57 123.65 131.66
C ARG A 647 39.71 122.41 131.95
N VAL A 648 39.19 121.73 130.91
CA VAL A 648 39.16 120.25 130.76
C VAL A 648 39.32 119.86 129.27
N THR A 649 39.93 118.70 128.99
CA THR A 649 40.11 118.05 127.68
C THR A 649 39.75 116.54 127.76
N HIS A 650 39.66 115.84 126.61
CA HIS A 650 39.86 114.39 126.35
C HIS A 650 38.70 113.49 125.80
N PRO A 651 39.02 112.38 125.07
CA PRO A 651 38.18 111.79 123.99
C PRO A 651 38.12 110.22 123.98
N LEU A 652 37.86 109.60 122.80
CA LEU A 652 38.32 108.26 122.30
C LEU A 652 37.53 106.94 122.53
N LEU A 653 37.57 106.07 121.48
CA LEU A 653 37.60 104.57 121.46
C LEU A 653 36.32 103.79 121.91
N HIS A 654 35.90 102.59 121.42
CA HIS A 654 36.42 101.54 120.50
C HIS A 654 35.39 100.35 120.33
N TRP A 655 35.44 99.62 119.19
CA TRP A 655 35.27 98.14 118.89
C TRP A 655 34.36 97.16 119.74
N PRO A 656 34.12 95.85 119.39
CA PRO A 656 33.81 95.17 118.10
C PRO A 656 32.90 93.87 118.12
N ARG A 657 32.57 93.32 116.92
CA ARG A 657 32.48 91.89 116.43
C ARG A 657 31.88 90.70 117.25
N VAL A 658 31.71 89.57 116.50
CA VAL A 658 31.47 88.13 116.90
C VAL A 658 29.97 87.75 116.82
N SER A 659 29.49 86.65 116.18
CA SER A 659 30.09 85.49 115.46
C SER A 659 29.09 84.69 114.60
N ALA A 660 29.62 83.84 113.70
CA ALA A 660 29.16 82.46 113.36
C ALA A 660 27.82 82.23 112.60
N TRP A 661 27.53 81.11 111.92
CA TRP A 661 28.27 80.03 111.20
C TRP A 661 27.20 78.99 110.73
N TRP A 662 27.29 78.50 109.47
CA TRP A 662 26.71 77.28 108.82
C TRP A 662 25.48 77.38 107.87
N ARG A 663 25.23 76.46 106.89
CA ARG A 663 26.06 75.64 105.93
C ARG A 663 25.15 74.60 105.19
N ARG A 664 25.19 74.51 103.84
CA ARG A 664 24.75 73.37 102.96
C ARG A 664 23.24 72.97 103.05
N GLN A 665 22.62 72.18 102.15
CA GLN A 665 23.08 71.29 101.07
C GLN A 665 21.99 71.15 99.94
N TRP A 666 22.41 70.84 98.70
CA TRP A 666 21.84 70.07 97.56
C TRP A 666 20.46 69.34 97.73
N TYR A 667 19.68 68.95 96.71
CA TYR A 667 19.93 68.37 95.35
C TYR A 667 18.58 68.32 94.56
N GLU A 668 18.59 68.24 93.21
CA GLU A 668 17.51 67.75 92.27
C GLU A 668 16.06 68.35 92.40
N ASP A 669 15.24 68.53 91.37
CA ASP A 669 15.26 68.15 89.94
C ASP A 669 15.34 69.36 88.96
#